data_AF-A0AAD2J2A4-F1
#
_entry.id   AF-A0AAD2J2A4-F1
#
_cell.length_a   1.000
_cell.length_b   1.000
_cell.length_c   1.000
_cell.angle_alpha   90.00
_cell.angle_beta   90.00
_cell.angle_gamma   90.00
#
_symmetry.space_group_name_H-M   'P 1'
#
loop_
_entity.id
_entity.type
_entity.pdbx_description
1 polymer ?
#
loop_
_entity_poly.entity_id
_entity_poly.type
_entity_poly.pdbx_seq_one_letter_code
_entity_poly.pdbx_strand_id
1 'polypeptide(L)'
;MKIHKALWFGLSCIGLVLLMIAFLTPWDHLTTGHIGLLMLALIVVAIMLGFPTAFTLMGMGVLFTFLAYYMQSSDAGRSVGQTLDLMVQRTYATMTNDSLISIPLFVFMGYLVERANLIEKLFRSMHLALARLPGALAVATLATCAIFATATGIVGAVVTLMGLLAMPAMLKAGYSVRLTAGSITAGGCLGILLPPSVMLIVYGATTGVSVVQLYAGALFPGIMLAVLYMVYVIIVAKLRPDMAPPLPKEERGVPLSPESAALASGGYTRAVSGMLAALFKGRRNKDVPFGFLMRNMALAIAPLAVTVLLVGVVYQATTRPAVVYEIPAELQLGSGGFDSGLSEPPADDGLAEPPSNELAEPPANDPPAAGGLAEPPGTPAATPAAAPETTAAAQAPASAGESIAAPQGFWIFAAICAAILVAFYAMLTWARMEIFKMLMASFFPLAVMIAAVLGSIAFGLATPSEAAAMGAMGGALLALAYRRLNLPVLRESVFLTAKTSAMVCWLFVGSSIFSAAFALLGGQRIIEEWVLSLGLSQLQFLLLAQVIIFLLGWPLEWTEIIVIFMPIFVPLLNTFGIDPLFFGLLVALNLQTAFLSPPVAMSAFYLKGVSPPHVTLNQIFLGMMPFMGIQVVAIFLLYVFPGIGMWLPTVLYR
;
A
#
# COMPACT_ATOMS: atom_id res chain seq x y z
N MET A 1 -21.07 38.51 14.60
CA MET A 1 -20.16 37.46 14.09
C MET A 1 -20.70 36.10 14.51
N LYS A 2 -21.18 35.27 13.59
CA LYS A 2 -21.62 33.91 13.93
C LYS A 2 -20.37 33.04 14.05
N ILE A 3 -19.96 32.74 15.28
CA ILE A 3 -18.84 31.83 15.55
C ILE A 3 -19.22 30.45 14.97
N HIS A 4 -18.42 29.94 14.04
CA HIS A 4 -18.69 28.67 13.35
C HIS A 4 -18.66 27.49 14.33
N LYS A 5 -19.62 26.56 14.23
CA LYS A 5 -19.70 25.35 15.08
C LYS A 5 -18.41 24.52 15.12
N ALA A 6 -17.62 24.55 14.04
CA ALA A 6 -16.31 23.90 13.97
C ALA A 6 -15.27 24.52 14.92
N LEU A 7 -15.30 25.85 15.11
CA LEU A 7 -14.41 26.52 16.06
C LEU A 7 -14.75 26.13 17.50
N TRP A 8 -16.06 26.06 17.83
CA TRP A 8 -16.52 25.58 19.13
C TRP A 8 -16.13 24.12 19.37
N PHE A 9 -16.17 23.27 18.34
CA PHE A 9 -15.73 21.89 18.44
C PHE A 9 -14.23 21.78 18.74
N GLY A 10 -13.39 22.53 18.02
CA GLY A 10 -11.94 22.60 18.28
C GLY A 10 -11.64 23.12 19.69
N LEU A 11 -12.28 24.22 20.10
CA LEU A 11 -12.15 24.76 21.47
C LEU A 11 -12.65 23.79 22.53
N SER A 12 -13.68 22.99 22.26
CA SER A 12 -14.19 21.96 23.19
C SER A 12 -13.18 20.82 23.34
N CYS A 13 -12.54 20.39 22.26
CA CYS A 13 -11.49 19.37 22.31
C CYS A 13 -10.26 19.89 23.06
N ILE A 14 -9.83 21.13 22.81
CA ILE A 14 -8.76 21.79 23.58
C ILE A 14 -9.15 21.84 25.06
N GLY A 15 -10.37 22.28 25.38
CA GLY A 15 -10.88 22.33 26.74
C GLY A 15 -10.88 20.96 27.42
N LEU A 16 -11.24 19.89 26.70
CA LEU A 16 -11.21 18.52 27.20
C LEU A 16 -9.78 18.05 27.48
N VAL A 17 -8.83 18.32 26.58
CA VAL A 17 -7.41 18.01 26.79
C VAL A 17 -6.87 18.78 28.00
N LEU A 18 -7.15 20.09 28.10
CA LEU A 18 -6.74 20.91 29.23
C LEU A 18 -7.35 20.46 30.55
N LEU A 19 -8.61 20.02 30.54
CA LEU A 19 -9.29 19.48 31.71
C LEU A 19 -8.71 18.12 32.11
N MET A 20 -8.41 17.24 31.14
CA MET A 20 -7.68 16.00 31.39
C MET A 20 -6.31 16.28 32.02
N ILE A 21 -5.54 17.23 31.49
CA ILE A 21 -4.27 17.64 32.10
C ILE A 21 -4.51 18.09 33.54
N ALA A 22 -5.44 19.03 33.75
CA ALA A 22 -5.67 19.62 35.07
C ALA A 22 -6.10 18.59 36.12
N PHE A 23 -6.89 17.58 35.74
CA PHE A 23 -7.43 16.59 36.67
C PHE A 23 -6.56 15.33 36.82
N LEU A 24 -5.89 14.90 35.75
CA LEU A 24 -5.07 13.66 35.76
C LEU A 24 -3.62 13.90 36.15
N THR A 25 -3.14 15.15 36.16
CA THR A 25 -1.80 15.45 36.66
C THR A 25 -1.81 15.57 38.19
N PRO A 26 -1.04 14.74 38.91
CA PRO A 26 -0.89 14.87 40.35
C PRO A 26 0.05 16.06 40.66
N TRP A 27 -0.53 17.26 40.79
CA TRP A 27 0.20 18.51 41.00
C TRP A 27 1.09 18.50 42.25
N ASP A 28 0.71 17.73 43.27
CA ASP A 28 1.45 17.63 44.53
C ASP A 28 2.71 16.74 44.40
N HIS A 29 2.76 15.84 43.42
CA HIS A 29 3.84 14.85 43.21
C HIS A 29 4.17 14.67 41.73
N LEU A 30 4.69 15.72 41.09
CA LEU A 30 5.12 15.66 39.70
C LEU A 30 6.42 14.84 39.54
N THR A 31 6.32 13.73 38.82
CA THR A 31 7.50 12.96 38.37
C THR A 31 7.90 13.37 36.95
N THR A 32 9.11 13.02 36.51
CA THR A 32 9.57 13.28 35.14
C THR A 32 8.61 12.73 34.08
N GLY A 33 7.99 11.57 34.33
CA GLY A 33 7.05 10.97 33.39
C GLY A 33 5.76 11.79 33.25
N HIS A 34 5.28 12.42 34.32
CA HIS A 34 4.12 13.33 34.26
C HIS A 34 4.42 14.57 33.41
N ILE A 35 5.66 15.05 33.42
CA ILE A 35 6.12 16.13 32.54
C ILE A 35 6.12 15.65 31.08
N GLY A 36 6.47 14.40 30.82
CA GLY A 36 6.30 13.77 29.52
C GLY A 36 4.85 13.77 29.04
N LEU A 37 3.89 13.41 29.90
CA LEU A 37 2.45 13.47 29.57
C LEU A 37 1.97 14.91 29.32
N LEU A 38 2.45 15.87 30.10
CA LEU A 38 2.16 17.29 29.89
C LEU A 38 2.73 17.77 28.54
N MET A 39 3.91 17.29 28.13
CA MET A 39 4.47 17.53 26.81
C MET A 39 3.53 17.04 25.70
N LEU A 40 3.04 15.80 25.80
CA LEU A 40 2.11 15.18 24.85
C LEU A 40 0.78 15.95 24.78
N ALA A 41 0.31 16.48 25.90
CA ALA A 41 -0.96 17.20 25.93
C ALA A 41 -0.81 18.63 25.39
N LEU A 42 0.29 19.32 25.70
CA LEU A 42 0.60 20.65 25.17
C LEU A 42 0.80 20.64 23.65
N ILE A 43 1.42 19.59 23.09
CA ILE A 43 1.56 19.50 21.65
C ILE A 43 0.19 19.37 20.96
N VAL A 44 -0.72 18.55 21.49
CA VAL A 44 -2.09 18.47 20.95
C VAL A 44 -2.75 19.84 20.97
N VAL A 45 -2.66 20.58 22.08
CA VAL A 45 -3.21 21.95 22.17
C VAL A 45 -2.57 22.89 21.14
N ALA A 46 -1.24 22.87 20.98
CA ALA A 46 -0.54 23.73 20.05
C ALA A 46 -0.91 23.43 18.58
N ILE A 47 -1.08 22.16 18.23
CA ILE A 47 -1.52 21.74 16.89
C ILE A 47 -2.97 22.19 16.66
N MET A 48 -3.85 22.04 17.65
CA MET A 48 -5.24 22.47 17.54
C MET A 48 -5.40 24.00 17.46
N LEU A 49 -4.44 24.77 17.98
CA LEU A 49 -4.35 26.21 17.76
C LEU A 49 -3.88 26.59 16.34
N GLY A 50 -3.49 25.61 15.52
CA GLY A 50 -3.07 25.80 14.14
C GLY A 50 -1.58 26.14 13.98
N PHE A 51 -0.76 25.93 15.01
CA PHE A 51 0.68 26.11 14.86
C PHE A 51 1.27 25.01 13.96
N PRO A 52 2.22 25.30 13.06
CA PRO A 52 2.75 24.29 12.16
C PRO A 52 3.41 23.13 12.93
N THR A 53 2.98 21.92 12.62
CA THR A 53 3.22 20.72 13.43
C THR A 53 4.71 20.38 13.55
N ALA A 54 5.48 20.48 12.47
CA ALA A 54 6.94 20.26 12.49
C ALA A 54 7.67 21.19 13.48
N PHE A 55 7.30 22.48 13.50
CA PHE A 55 7.88 23.45 14.43
C PHE A 55 7.38 23.25 15.86
N THR A 56 6.12 22.85 16.07
CA THR A 56 5.66 22.45 17.42
C THR A 56 6.47 21.28 17.97
N LEU A 57 6.64 20.21 17.18
CA LEU A 57 7.35 19.01 17.58
C LEU A 57 8.81 19.32 17.94
N MET A 58 9.47 20.10 17.09
CA MET A 58 10.86 20.51 17.30
C MET A 58 11.01 21.41 18.52
N GLY A 59 10.19 22.45 18.63
CA GLY A 59 10.26 23.40 19.75
C GLY A 59 9.96 22.72 21.09
N MET A 60 8.88 21.94 21.15
CA MET A 60 8.51 21.17 22.33
C MET A 60 9.56 20.12 22.67
N GLY A 61 10.03 19.36 21.66
CA GLY A 61 11.06 18.34 21.85
C GLY A 61 12.35 18.92 22.41
N VAL A 62 12.85 20.03 21.87
CA VAL A 62 14.05 20.72 22.37
C VAL A 62 13.82 21.28 23.77
N LEU A 63 12.71 21.98 24.01
CA LEU A 63 12.38 22.58 25.30
C LEU A 63 12.28 21.54 26.42
N PHE A 64 11.59 20.43 26.16
CA PHE A 64 11.38 19.38 27.15
C PHE A 64 12.60 18.46 27.30
N THR A 65 13.43 18.31 26.25
CA THR A 65 14.75 17.68 26.39
C THR A 65 15.65 18.50 27.31
N PHE A 66 15.68 19.82 27.13
CA PHE A 66 16.40 20.72 28.03
C PHE A 66 15.88 20.58 29.47
N LEU A 67 14.56 20.60 29.65
CA LEU A 67 13.94 20.44 30.96
C LEU A 67 14.31 19.09 31.60
N ALA A 68 14.31 18.00 30.83
CA ALA A 68 14.68 16.67 31.30
C ALA A 68 16.13 16.62 31.80
N TYR A 69 17.09 17.14 31.03
CA TYR A 69 18.50 17.18 31.43
C TYR A 69 18.77 18.15 32.58
N TYR A 70 18.06 19.28 32.59
CA TYR A 70 18.16 20.26 33.66
C TYR A 70 17.66 19.70 34.99
N MET A 71 16.55 18.96 34.98
CA MET A 71 16.03 18.29 36.18
C MET A 71 16.96 17.18 36.70
N GLN A 72 17.75 16.53 35.83
CA GLN A 72 18.70 15.51 36.26
C GLN A 72 20.02 16.09 36.78
N SER A 73 20.54 17.15 36.16
CA SER A 73 21.89 17.65 36.41
C SER A 73 21.96 18.97 37.18
N SER A 74 20.88 19.76 37.20
CA SER A 74 20.81 21.14 37.74
C SER A 74 21.87 22.12 37.18
N ASP A 75 22.61 21.71 36.14
CA ASP A 75 23.61 22.53 35.45
C ASP A 75 23.06 22.93 34.07
N ALA A 76 22.79 24.23 33.91
CA ALA A 76 22.25 24.79 32.67
C ALA A 76 23.23 24.64 31.50
N GLY A 77 24.54 24.80 31.73
CA GLY A 77 25.54 24.75 30.66
C GLY A 77 25.65 23.36 30.03
N ARG A 78 25.76 22.34 30.88
CA ARG A 78 25.77 20.94 30.45
C ARG A 78 24.46 20.52 29.78
N SER A 79 23.33 20.95 30.34
CA SER A 79 21.99 20.60 29.82
C SER A 79 21.75 21.17 28.42
N VAL A 80 22.21 22.41 28.14
CA VAL A 80 22.15 22.99 26.79
C VAL A 80 22.98 22.17 25.82
N GLY A 81 24.22 21.82 26.19
CA GLY A 81 25.10 20.98 25.37
C GLY A 81 24.44 19.65 24.98
N GLN A 82 23.96 18.89 25.97
CA GLN A 82 23.31 17.59 25.74
C GLN A 82 22.02 17.71 24.91
N THR A 83 21.26 18.80 25.09
CA THR A 83 20.04 19.05 24.31
C THR A 83 20.37 19.29 22.84
N LEU A 84 21.38 20.13 22.56
CA LEU A 84 21.82 20.42 21.20
C LEU A 84 22.44 19.19 20.54
N ASP A 85 23.23 18.41 21.27
CA ASP A 85 23.82 17.16 20.78
C ASP A 85 22.72 16.16 20.40
N LEU A 86 21.71 15.98 21.26
CA LEU A 86 20.57 15.11 20.96
C LEU A 86 19.79 15.61 19.75
N MET A 87 19.55 16.92 19.66
CA MET A 87 18.86 17.52 18.51
C MET A 87 19.61 17.23 17.21
N VAL A 88 20.93 17.42 17.17
CA VAL A 88 21.77 17.17 15.99
C VAL A 88 21.78 15.68 15.66
N GLN A 89 21.98 14.79 16.65
CA GLN A 89 22.01 13.36 16.44
C GLN A 89 20.67 12.83 15.88
N ARG A 90 19.54 13.26 16.45
CA ARG A 90 18.20 12.86 16.00
C ARG A 90 17.89 13.42 14.61
N THR A 91 18.30 14.65 14.33
CA THR A 91 18.19 15.25 12.99
C THR A 91 19.00 14.45 11.98
N TYR A 92 20.27 14.16 12.28
CA TYR A 92 21.15 13.41 11.40
C TYR A 92 20.60 12.00 11.14
N ALA A 93 20.26 11.25 12.19
CA ALA A 93 19.72 9.89 12.09
C ALA A 93 18.44 9.83 11.26
N THR A 94 17.60 10.86 11.35
CA THR A 94 16.38 10.97 10.53
C THR A 94 16.73 11.24 9.07
N MET A 95 17.65 12.17 8.80
CA MET A 95 18.04 12.56 7.44
C MET A 95 18.81 11.47 6.70
N THR A 96 19.45 10.54 7.41
CA THR A 96 20.14 9.38 6.83
C THR A 96 19.24 8.14 6.66
N ASN A 97 17.92 8.26 6.85
CA ASN A 97 17.00 7.14 6.68
C ASN A 97 16.70 6.89 5.19
N ASP A 98 17.17 5.75 4.67
CA ASP A 98 17.02 5.37 3.25
C ASP A 98 15.56 5.25 2.79
N SER A 99 14.63 4.92 3.70
CA SER A 99 13.21 4.81 3.36
C SER A 99 12.62 6.17 2.98
N LEU A 100 13.10 7.26 3.59
CA LEU A 100 12.61 8.62 3.32
C LEU A 100 12.99 9.12 1.92
N ILE A 101 14.05 8.58 1.31
CA ILE A 101 14.46 8.89 -0.07
C ILE A 101 13.35 8.52 -1.07
N SER A 102 12.56 7.50 -0.75
CA SER A 102 11.46 7.04 -1.61
C SER A 102 10.33 8.07 -1.75
N ILE A 103 10.10 8.89 -0.71
CA ILE A 103 9.01 9.87 -0.65
C ILE A 103 9.11 10.92 -1.79
N PRO A 104 10.21 11.70 -1.91
CA PRO A 104 10.33 12.68 -2.99
C PRO A 104 10.24 12.04 -4.38
N LEU A 105 10.81 10.84 -4.57
CA LEU A 105 10.81 10.17 -5.87
C LEU A 105 9.41 9.73 -6.29
N PHE A 106 8.61 9.15 -5.37
CA PHE A 106 7.22 8.80 -5.65
C PHE A 106 6.31 10.02 -5.80
N VAL A 107 6.51 11.06 -4.99
CA VAL A 107 5.79 12.33 -5.12
C VAL A 107 6.08 12.99 -6.47
N PHE A 108 7.35 12.98 -6.90
CA PHE A 108 7.76 13.50 -8.20
C PHE A 108 7.14 12.73 -9.37
N MET A 109 7.16 11.40 -9.31
CA MET A 109 6.45 10.54 -10.25
C MET A 109 4.97 10.93 -10.34
N GLY A 110 4.31 11.08 -9.18
CA GLY A 110 2.91 11.48 -9.10
C GLY A 110 2.62 12.80 -9.81
N TYR A 111 3.40 13.84 -9.53
CA TYR A 111 3.25 15.15 -10.18
C TYR A 111 3.50 15.10 -11.70
N LEU A 112 4.47 14.33 -12.17
CA LEU A 112 4.70 14.19 -13.62
C LEU A 112 3.53 13.50 -14.32
N VAL A 113 3.01 12.41 -13.74
CA VAL A 113 1.87 11.66 -14.31
C VAL A 113 0.60 12.52 -14.30
N GLU A 114 0.39 13.28 -13.23
CA GLU A 114 -0.70 14.26 -13.12
C GLU A 114 -0.62 15.31 -14.24
N ARG A 115 0.56 15.94 -14.41
CA ARG A 115 0.79 17.00 -15.41
C ARG A 115 0.82 16.50 -16.85
N ALA A 116 1.04 15.21 -17.07
CA ALA A 116 0.92 14.58 -18.39
C ALA A 116 -0.54 14.52 -18.91
N ASN A 117 -1.52 14.99 -18.12
CA ASN A 117 -2.96 14.98 -18.43
C ASN A 117 -3.46 13.58 -18.81
N LEU A 118 -2.91 12.56 -18.14
CA LEU A 118 -3.30 11.16 -18.32
C LEU A 118 -4.64 10.87 -17.66
N ILE A 119 -4.95 11.59 -16.58
CA ILE A 119 -6.17 11.42 -15.80
C ILE A 119 -7.41 11.66 -16.65
N GLU A 120 -7.46 12.75 -17.43
CA GLU A 120 -8.63 13.07 -18.25
C GLU A 120 -8.89 11.97 -19.31
N LYS A 121 -7.83 11.51 -19.97
CA LYS A 121 -7.89 10.41 -20.95
C LYS A 121 -8.29 9.11 -20.29
N LEU A 122 -7.70 8.80 -19.13
CA LEU A 122 -8.00 7.60 -18.35
C LEU A 122 -9.47 7.62 -17.91
N PHE A 123 -9.95 8.72 -17.33
CA PHE A 123 -11.34 8.92 -16.93
C PHE A 123 -12.29 8.70 -18.10
N ARG A 124 -12.03 9.33 -19.26
CA ARG A 124 -12.86 9.14 -20.45
C ARG A 124 -12.87 7.70 -20.94
N SER A 125 -11.72 7.04 -20.98
CA SER A 125 -11.60 5.64 -21.40
C SER A 125 -12.30 4.66 -20.43
N MET A 126 -12.17 4.88 -19.12
CA MET A 126 -12.83 4.10 -18.08
C MET A 126 -14.33 4.30 -18.11
N HIS A 127 -14.78 5.54 -18.33
CA HIS A 127 -16.21 5.85 -18.47
C HIS A 127 -16.83 5.08 -19.64
N LEU A 128 -16.20 5.11 -20.83
CA LEU A 128 -16.69 4.38 -21.99
C LEU A 128 -16.64 2.85 -21.79
N ALA A 129 -15.61 2.34 -21.11
CA ALA A 129 -15.50 0.92 -20.79
C ALA A 129 -16.62 0.43 -19.85
N LEU A 130 -16.98 1.26 -18.87
CA LEU A 130 -17.97 0.95 -17.85
C LEU A 130 -19.37 1.47 -18.19
N ALA A 131 -19.58 2.05 -19.38
CA ALA A 131 -20.83 2.68 -19.83
C ALA A 131 -22.08 1.76 -19.77
N ARG A 132 -21.88 0.44 -19.71
CA ARG A 132 -22.96 -0.55 -19.60
C ARG A 132 -23.36 -0.86 -18.15
N LEU A 133 -22.57 -0.45 -17.17
CA LEU A 133 -22.89 -0.64 -15.76
C LEU A 133 -23.87 0.43 -15.27
N PRO A 134 -24.79 0.09 -14.35
CA PRO A 134 -25.59 1.11 -13.68
C PRO A 134 -24.66 1.99 -12.83
N GLY A 135 -24.86 3.30 -12.85
CA GLY A 135 -23.96 4.23 -12.17
C GLY A 135 -22.61 4.45 -12.88
N ALA A 136 -22.50 4.15 -14.18
CA ALA A 136 -21.24 4.12 -14.94
C ALA A 136 -20.29 5.30 -14.71
N LEU A 137 -20.78 6.52 -14.55
CA LEU A 137 -19.92 7.69 -14.30
C LEU A 137 -19.24 7.60 -12.92
N ALA A 138 -20.00 7.31 -11.87
CA ALA A 138 -19.46 7.18 -10.52
C ALA A 138 -18.56 5.94 -10.36
N VAL A 139 -18.92 4.82 -10.99
CA VAL A 139 -18.06 3.61 -11.02
C VAL A 139 -16.76 3.90 -11.76
N ALA A 140 -16.81 4.61 -12.89
CA ALA A 140 -15.62 5.03 -13.61
C ALA A 140 -14.77 6.00 -12.79
N THR A 141 -15.38 6.95 -12.06
CA THR A 141 -14.66 7.82 -11.12
C THR A 141 -13.91 7.01 -10.07
N LEU A 142 -14.56 6.04 -9.41
CA LEU A 142 -13.93 5.20 -8.39
C LEU A 142 -12.79 4.36 -8.97
N ALA A 143 -12.99 3.76 -10.14
CA ALA A 143 -11.98 2.96 -10.81
C ALA A 143 -10.78 3.82 -11.24
N THR A 144 -11.02 5.00 -11.83
CA THR A 144 -9.97 5.97 -12.16
C THR A 144 -9.24 6.42 -10.90
N CYS A 145 -9.95 6.70 -9.80
CA CYS A 145 -9.31 7.04 -8.53
C CYS A 145 -8.42 5.91 -8.01
N ALA A 146 -8.87 4.66 -8.04
CA ALA A 146 -8.08 3.52 -7.57
C ALA A 146 -6.78 3.34 -8.39
N ILE A 147 -6.88 3.41 -9.72
CA ILE A 147 -5.72 3.27 -10.61
C ILE A 147 -4.77 4.47 -10.49
N PHE A 148 -5.30 5.65 -10.25
CA PHE A 148 -4.50 6.87 -10.14
C PHE A 148 -3.92 7.07 -8.74
N ALA A 149 -4.58 6.53 -7.72
CA ALA A 149 -4.10 6.46 -6.35
C ALA A 149 -2.75 5.73 -6.28
N THR A 150 -2.62 4.61 -6.98
CA THR A 150 -1.36 3.84 -7.13
C THR A 150 -0.27 4.58 -7.93
N ALA A 151 -0.53 5.79 -8.43
CA ALA A 151 0.47 6.58 -9.14
C ALA A 151 0.91 7.83 -8.35
N THR A 152 0.04 8.36 -7.49
CA THR A 152 0.24 9.67 -6.87
C THR A 152 0.36 9.63 -5.36
N GLY A 153 -0.41 8.78 -4.66
CA GLY A 153 -0.46 8.75 -3.20
C GLY A 153 -0.91 10.06 -2.52
N ILE A 154 -1.36 11.08 -3.26
CA ILE A 154 -1.73 12.41 -2.74
C ILE A 154 -3.25 12.61 -2.81
N VAL A 155 -3.93 12.35 -1.70
CA VAL A 155 -5.40 12.39 -1.60
C VAL A 155 -5.98 13.72 -2.10
N GLY A 156 -5.44 14.86 -1.66
CA GLY A 156 -5.97 16.18 -2.00
C GLY A 156 -5.90 16.51 -3.49
N ALA A 157 -4.82 16.13 -4.16
CA ALA A 157 -4.65 16.30 -5.61
C ALA A 157 -5.68 15.46 -6.38
N VAL A 158 -5.85 14.18 -6.02
CA VAL A 158 -6.82 13.31 -6.70
C VAL A 158 -8.25 13.81 -6.51
N VAL A 159 -8.63 14.20 -5.28
CA VAL A 159 -9.97 14.72 -4.99
C VAL A 159 -10.27 16.01 -5.74
N THR A 160 -9.31 16.95 -5.78
CA THR A 160 -9.49 18.24 -6.48
C THR A 160 -9.60 18.04 -8.00
N LEU A 161 -8.73 17.20 -8.58
CA LEU A 161 -8.77 16.90 -10.02
C LEU A 161 -10.05 16.18 -10.42
N MET A 162 -10.47 15.16 -9.67
CA MET A 162 -11.75 14.48 -9.90
C MET A 162 -12.94 15.38 -9.62
N GLY A 163 -12.82 16.32 -8.67
CA GLY A 163 -13.80 17.37 -8.44
C GLY A 163 -13.97 18.30 -9.65
N LEU A 164 -12.88 18.68 -10.32
CA LEU A 164 -12.94 19.52 -11.51
C LEU A 164 -13.39 18.76 -12.77
N LEU A 165 -13.04 17.48 -12.89
CA LEU A 165 -13.32 16.68 -14.08
C LEU A 165 -14.64 15.90 -14.00
N ALA A 166 -14.84 15.15 -12.92
CA ALA A 166 -15.92 14.18 -12.81
C ALA A 166 -17.20 14.76 -12.19
N MET A 167 -17.09 15.70 -11.24
CA MET A 167 -18.29 16.30 -10.60
C MET A 167 -19.19 17.02 -11.62
N PRO A 168 -18.68 17.93 -12.50
CA PRO A 168 -19.55 18.61 -13.46
C PRO A 168 -20.20 17.63 -14.44
N ALA A 169 -19.47 16.59 -14.86
CA ALA A 169 -19.99 15.55 -15.74
C ALA A 169 -21.13 14.74 -15.08
N MET A 170 -20.96 14.34 -13.82
CA MET A 170 -21.99 13.63 -13.04
C MET A 170 -23.22 14.49 -12.78
N LEU A 171 -23.04 15.75 -12.38
CA LEU A 171 -24.16 16.67 -12.12
C LEU A 171 -24.94 16.97 -13.40
N LYS A 172 -24.25 17.16 -14.54
CA LYS A 172 -24.89 17.35 -15.85
C LYS A 172 -25.69 16.11 -16.28
N ALA A 173 -25.19 14.92 -15.95
CA ALA A 173 -25.89 13.65 -16.19
C ALA A 173 -27.06 13.41 -15.22
N GLY A 174 -27.33 14.32 -14.27
CA GLY A 174 -28.45 14.20 -13.33
C GLY A 174 -28.14 13.38 -12.07
N TYR A 175 -26.87 13.12 -11.75
CA TYR A 175 -26.50 12.43 -10.51
C TYR A 175 -26.76 13.33 -9.31
N SER A 176 -27.17 12.72 -8.21
CA SER A 176 -27.29 13.44 -6.95
C SER A 176 -25.93 13.98 -6.47
N VAL A 177 -25.95 15.15 -5.84
CA VAL A 177 -24.75 15.76 -5.22
C VAL A 177 -24.12 14.83 -4.20
N ARG A 178 -24.94 14.10 -3.42
CA ARG A 178 -24.47 13.19 -2.38
C ARG A 178 -23.67 12.01 -2.95
N LEU A 179 -24.21 11.32 -3.95
CA LEU A 179 -23.50 10.19 -4.58
C LEU A 179 -22.24 10.64 -5.30
N THR A 180 -22.33 11.79 -6.00
CA THR A 180 -21.20 12.40 -6.71
C THR A 180 -20.07 12.75 -5.74
N ALA A 181 -20.39 13.46 -4.66
CA ALA A 181 -19.41 13.90 -3.67
C ALA A 181 -18.81 12.71 -2.91
N GLY A 182 -19.63 11.75 -2.50
CA GLY A 182 -19.17 10.54 -1.82
C GLY A 182 -18.21 9.72 -2.69
N SER A 183 -18.54 9.52 -3.96
CA SER A 183 -17.71 8.74 -4.89
C SER A 183 -16.34 9.39 -5.14
N ILE A 184 -16.29 10.73 -5.28
CA ILE A 184 -15.03 11.46 -5.50
C ILE A 184 -14.17 11.47 -4.24
N THR A 185 -14.76 11.77 -3.09
CA THR A 185 -14.01 11.85 -1.81
C THR A 185 -13.51 10.48 -1.37
N ALA A 186 -14.36 9.46 -1.36
CA ALA A 186 -13.98 8.11 -1.00
C ALA A 186 -12.96 7.51 -1.98
N GLY A 187 -13.17 7.74 -3.28
CA GLY A 187 -12.22 7.34 -4.33
C GLY A 187 -10.84 7.98 -4.14
N GLY A 188 -10.78 9.29 -3.91
CA GLY A 188 -9.52 10.00 -3.71
C GLY A 188 -8.75 9.55 -2.46
N CYS A 189 -9.47 9.15 -1.41
CA CYS A 189 -8.86 8.60 -0.19
C CYS A 189 -8.21 7.22 -0.38
N LEU A 190 -8.47 6.50 -1.48
CA LEU A 190 -7.81 5.22 -1.77
C LEU A 190 -6.29 5.36 -1.91
N GLY A 191 -5.77 6.57 -2.19
CA GLY A 191 -4.33 6.87 -2.23
C GLY A 191 -3.60 6.70 -0.90
N ILE A 192 -4.32 6.63 0.22
CA ILE A 192 -3.72 6.33 1.53
C ILE A 192 -3.28 4.87 1.61
N LEU A 193 -4.02 3.97 0.99
CA LEU A 193 -3.84 2.52 1.15
C LEU A 193 -3.20 1.85 -0.07
N LEU A 194 -3.57 2.26 -1.29
CA LEU A 194 -3.08 1.63 -2.52
C LEU A 194 -1.61 2.00 -2.80
N PRO A 195 -0.69 1.01 -2.87
CA PRO A 195 0.74 1.27 -3.10
C PRO A 195 1.06 1.86 -4.48
N PRO A 196 2.12 2.70 -4.61
CA PRO A 196 2.99 3.20 -3.56
C PRO A 196 2.29 4.31 -2.74
N SER A 197 2.33 4.20 -1.42
CA SER A 197 1.65 5.10 -0.49
C SER A 197 2.66 5.76 0.44
N VAL A 198 2.68 7.09 0.47
CA VAL A 198 3.52 7.87 1.40
C VAL A 198 3.19 7.50 2.84
N MET A 199 1.92 7.26 3.16
CA MET A 199 1.50 6.89 4.51
C MET A 199 2.13 5.57 4.98
N LEU A 200 2.17 4.55 4.12
CA LEU A 200 2.80 3.27 4.45
C LEU A 200 4.33 3.37 4.53
N ILE A 201 4.97 4.22 3.71
CA ILE A 201 6.41 4.53 3.86
C ILE A 201 6.66 5.15 5.23
N VAL A 202 5.85 6.12 5.62
CA VAL A 202 6.00 6.85 6.88
C VAL A 202 5.77 5.94 8.07
N TYR A 203 4.78 5.04 7.99
CA TYR A 203 4.58 4.00 9.00
C TYR A 203 5.77 3.05 9.09
N GLY A 204 6.26 2.51 7.97
CA GLY A 204 7.41 1.61 7.98
C GLY A 204 8.67 2.26 8.54
N ALA A 205 8.95 3.52 8.15
CA ALA A 205 10.10 4.28 8.63
C ALA A 205 10.04 4.58 10.14
N THR A 206 8.85 4.74 10.71
CA THR A 206 8.67 5.04 12.15
C THR A 206 8.64 3.77 13.01
N THR A 207 8.06 2.69 12.51
CA THR A 207 7.86 1.45 13.27
C THR A 207 8.94 0.40 13.04
N GLY A 208 9.83 0.61 12.06
CA GLY A 208 10.86 -0.34 11.66
C GLY A 208 10.33 -1.50 10.81
N VAL A 209 9.04 -1.51 10.47
CA VAL A 209 8.44 -2.51 9.59
C VAL A 209 8.87 -2.27 8.15
N SER A 210 9.14 -3.36 7.42
CA SER A 210 9.48 -3.28 6.00
C SER A 210 8.36 -2.63 5.19
N VAL A 211 8.67 -1.49 4.55
CA VAL A 211 7.77 -0.77 3.63
C VAL A 211 7.28 -1.69 2.50
N VAL A 212 8.15 -2.59 2.06
CA VAL A 212 7.89 -3.56 1.00
C VAL A 212 6.79 -4.54 1.42
N GLN A 213 6.88 -5.08 2.63
CA GLN A 213 5.85 -5.98 3.16
C GLN A 213 4.54 -5.24 3.43
N LEU A 214 4.59 -3.98 3.89
CA LEU A 214 3.40 -3.13 4.03
C LEU A 214 2.71 -2.89 2.70
N TYR A 215 3.47 -2.65 1.62
CA TYR A 215 2.91 -2.52 0.27
C TYR A 215 2.24 -3.80 -0.20
N ALA A 216 2.92 -4.95 -0.05
CA ALA A 216 2.31 -6.24 -0.38
C ALA A 216 1.03 -6.48 0.44
N GLY A 217 1.04 -6.15 1.73
CA GLY A 217 -0.10 -6.37 2.61
C GLY A 217 -1.26 -5.40 2.40
N ALA A 218 -0.99 -4.18 1.92
CA ALA A 218 -2.02 -3.18 1.67
C ALA A 218 -2.72 -3.34 0.31
N LEU A 219 -2.11 -4.07 -0.64
CA LEU A 219 -2.64 -4.23 -2.00
C LEU A 219 -4.06 -4.82 -2.01
N PHE A 220 -4.26 -5.95 -1.34
CA PHE A 220 -5.55 -6.63 -1.30
C PHE A 220 -6.63 -5.87 -0.51
N PRO A 221 -6.35 -5.33 0.70
CA PRO A 221 -7.26 -4.41 1.37
C PRO A 221 -7.67 -3.21 0.50
N GLY A 222 -6.72 -2.62 -0.25
CA GLY A 222 -7.00 -1.50 -1.16
C GLY A 222 -7.91 -1.89 -2.32
N ILE A 223 -7.65 -3.02 -2.97
CA ILE A 223 -8.51 -3.56 -4.05
C ILE A 223 -9.90 -3.93 -3.50
N MET A 224 -9.95 -4.59 -2.33
CA MET A 224 -11.20 -4.93 -1.66
C MET A 224 -12.05 -3.68 -1.45
N LEU A 225 -11.46 -2.61 -0.90
CA LEU A 225 -12.19 -1.38 -0.63
C LEU A 225 -12.68 -0.70 -1.92
N ALA A 226 -11.84 -0.63 -2.95
CA ALA A 226 -12.23 -0.10 -4.27
C ALA A 226 -13.40 -0.88 -4.87
N VAL A 227 -13.37 -2.22 -4.78
CA VAL A 227 -14.46 -3.10 -5.26
C VAL A 227 -15.73 -2.88 -4.46
N LEU A 228 -15.65 -2.83 -3.12
CA LEU A 228 -16.82 -2.59 -2.26
C LEU A 228 -17.48 -1.24 -2.58
N TYR A 229 -16.70 -0.18 -2.81
CA TYR A 229 -17.23 1.11 -3.25
C TYR A 229 -17.95 1.03 -4.60
N MET A 230 -17.35 0.37 -5.59
CA MET A 230 -17.96 0.19 -6.91
C MET A 230 -19.26 -0.63 -6.83
N VAL A 231 -19.25 -1.73 -6.07
CA VAL A 231 -20.43 -2.57 -5.84
C VAL A 231 -21.54 -1.77 -5.17
N TYR A 232 -21.23 -0.96 -4.15
CA TYR A 232 -22.20 -0.08 -3.52
C TYR A 232 -22.84 0.90 -4.51
N VAL A 233 -22.04 1.59 -5.34
CA VAL A 233 -22.57 2.51 -6.36
C VAL A 233 -23.47 1.77 -7.36
N ILE A 234 -23.09 0.57 -7.80
CA ILE A 234 -23.89 -0.27 -8.71
C ILE A 234 -25.22 -0.65 -8.07
N ILE A 235 -25.22 -1.02 -6.78
CA ILE A 235 -26.43 -1.37 -6.02
C ILE A 235 -27.32 -0.14 -5.87
N VAL A 236 -26.78 1.00 -5.46
CA VAL A 236 -27.53 2.25 -5.31
C VAL A 236 -28.13 2.69 -6.65
N ALA A 237 -27.38 2.62 -7.75
CA ALA A 237 -27.87 2.99 -9.06
C ALA A 237 -29.01 2.08 -9.56
N LYS A 238 -29.04 0.80 -9.14
CA LYS A 238 -30.15 -0.11 -9.43
C LYS A 238 -31.37 0.13 -8.53
N LEU A 239 -31.16 0.36 -7.24
CA LEU A 239 -32.23 0.52 -6.26
C LEU A 239 -32.85 1.93 -6.25
N ARG A 240 -32.05 2.95 -6.58
CA ARG A 240 -32.42 4.37 -6.61
C ARG A 240 -31.95 5.02 -7.91
N PRO A 241 -32.67 4.77 -9.04
CA PRO A 241 -32.33 5.36 -10.34
C PRO A 241 -32.42 6.89 -10.36
N ASP A 242 -33.16 7.49 -9.42
CA ASP A 242 -33.24 8.95 -9.19
C ASP A 242 -31.91 9.56 -8.76
N MET A 243 -31.07 8.80 -8.05
CA MET A 243 -29.78 9.27 -7.55
C MET A 243 -28.65 9.13 -8.58
N ALA A 244 -28.82 8.24 -9.56
CA ALA A 244 -27.85 7.90 -10.59
C ALA A 244 -28.56 7.45 -11.88
N PRO A 245 -29.17 8.39 -12.63
CA PRO A 245 -29.95 8.05 -13.79
C PRO A 245 -29.10 7.38 -14.88
N PRO A 246 -29.68 6.39 -15.60
CA PRO A 246 -29.00 5.75 -16.71
C PRO A 246 -28.78 6.76 -17.85
N LEU A 247 -27.54 6.91 -18.30
CA LEU A 247 -27.21 7.82 -19.42
C LEU A 247 -28.03 7.48 -20.69
N PRO A 248 -28.43 8.46 -21.51
CA PRO A 248 -29.08 8.21 -22.80
C PRO A 248 -28.23 7.31 -23.72
N LYS A 249 -28.88 6.51 -24.58
CA LYS A 249 -28.17 5.57 -25.48
C LYS A 249 -27.18 6.28 -26.43
N GLU A 250 -27.43 7.54 -26.75
CA GLU A 250 -26.59 8.38 -27.62
C GLU A 250 -25.25 8.75 -26.95
N GLU A 251 -25.26 9.10 -25.66
CA GLU A 251 -24.04 9.39 -24.90
C GLU A 251 -23.24 8.13 -24.53
N ARG A 252 -23.86 6.95 -24.63
CA ARG A 252 -23.19 5.64 -24.51
C ARG A 252 -22.52 5.16 -25.80
N GLY A 253 -22.77 5.85 -26.92
CA GLY A 253 -22.23 5.50 -28.22
C GLY A 253 -20.72 5.77 -28.29
N VAL A 254 -19.95 4.76 -28.67
CA VAL A 254 -18.52 4.95 -28.97
C VAL A 254 -18.42 5.42 -30.42
N PRO A 255 -17.83 6.60 -30.71
CA PRO A 255 -17.61 7.02 -32.09
C PRO A 255 -16.65 6.03 -32.76
N LEU A 256 -17.11 5.35 -33.80
CA LEU A 256 -16.29 4.43 -34.58
C LEU A 256 -15.42 5.22 -35.56
N SER A 257 -14.18 4.76 -35.79
CA SER A 257 -13.40 5.29 -36.91
C SER A 257 -14.09 4.98 -38.24
N PRO A 258 -13.88 5.79 -39.30
CA PRO A 258 -14.48 5.54 -40.62
C PRO A 258 -14.19 4.13 -41.13
N GLU A 259 -12.98 3.63 -40.89
CA GLU A 259 -12.52 2.29 -41.27
C GLU A 259 -13.20 1.18 -40.45
N SER A 260 -13.34 1.36 -39.12
CA SER A 260 -14.07 0.44 -38.24
C SER A 260 -15.56 0.39 -38.59
N ALA A 261 -16.17 1.55 -38.92
CA ALA A 261 -17.54 1.64 -39.38
C ALA A 261 -17.74 0.97 -40.74
N ALA A 262 -16.79 1.18 -41.67
CA ALA A 262 -16.77 0.54 -42.97
C ALA A 262 -16.69 -0.98 -42.84
N LEU A 263 -15.94 -1.55 -41.89
CA LEU A 263 -15.89 -3.00 -41.65
C LEU A 263 -17.14 -3.53 -40.96
N ALA A 264 -17.66 -2.79 -39.96
CA ALA A 264 -18.87 -3.15 -39.23
C ALA A 264 -20.11 -3.24 -40.13
N SER A 265 -20.22 -2.40 -41.16
CA SER A 265 -21.37 -2.39 -42.10
C SER A 265 -21.51 -3.67 -42.95
N GLY A 266 -20.54 -4.57 -42.95
CA GLY A 266 -20.53 -5.79 -43.79
C GLY A 266 -20.95 -7.04 -43.05
N GLY A 267 -21.76 -6.89 -42.01
CA GLY A 267 -22.37 -8.01 -41.27
C GLY A 267 -21.48 -8.65 -40.20
N TYR A 268 -20.23 -8.23 -40.04
CA TYR A 268 -19.36 -8.74 -38.97
C TYR A 268 -19.53 -7.91 -37.69
N THR A 269 -20.26 -8.44 -36.72
CA THR A 269 -20.49 -7.81 -35.40
C THR A 269 -19.26 -7.85 -34.49
N ARG A 270 -18.41 -8.87 -34.64
CA ARG A 270 -17.16 -9.05 -33.86
C ARG A 270 -15.95 -8.52 -34.64
N ALA A 271 -15.06 -7.83 -33.93
CA ALA A 271 -13.91 -7.17 -34.53
C ALA A 271 -12.91 -8.19 -35.11
N VAL A 272 -12.59 -9.25 -34.38
CA VAL A 272 -11.62 -10.27 -34.82
C VAL A 272 -12.09 -11.00 -36.08
N SER A 273 -13.35 -11.44 -36.11
CA SER A 273 -13.90 -12.13 -37.29
C SER A 273 -13.97 -11.20 -38.51
N GLY A 274 -14.30 -9.92 -38.30
CA GLY A 274 -14.33 -8.94 -39.39
C GLY A 274 -12.94 -8.61 -39.93
N MET A 275 -11.93 -8.50 -39.06
CA MET A 275 -10.54 -8.29 -39.46
C MET A 275 -9.94 -9.53 -40.16
N LEU A 276 -10.21 -10.74 -39.66
CA LEU A 276 -9.79 -12.00 -40.30
C LEU A 276 -10.46 -12.18 -41.66
N ALA A 277 -11.77 -11.92 -41.76
CA ALA A 277 -12.48 -12.00 -43.02
C ALA A 277 -11.93 -11.00 -44.06
N ALA A 278 -11.59 -9.78 -43.64
CA ALA A 278 -10.96 -8.78 -44.50
C ALA A 278 -9.52 -9.18 -44.92
N LEU A 279 -8.79 -9.92 -44.09
CA LEU A 279 -7.45 -10.41 -44.38
C LEU A 279 -7.47 -11.58 -45.38
N PHE A 280 -8.39 -12.53 -45.22
CA PHE A 280 -8.45 -13.76 -46.01
C PHE A 280 -9.31 -13.67 -47.29
N LYS A 281 -10.32 -12.78 -47.38
CA LYS A 281 -11.16 -12.64 -48.59
C LYS A 281 -10.66 -11.65 -49.66
N GLY A 282 -9.44 -11.14 -49.50
CA GLY A 282 -8.77 -10.31 -50.50
C GLY A 282 -9.41 -8.94 -50.73
N ARG A 283 -8.66 -8.06 -51.43
CA ARG A 283 -8.95 -6.64 -51.76
C ARG A 283 -10.34 -6.29 -52.32
N ARG A 284 -11.23 -7.27 -52.51
CA ARG A 284 -12.55 -7.10 -53.14
C ARG A 284 -13.67 -6.69 -52.18
N ASN A 285 -13.41 -6.53 -50.89
CA ASN A 285 -14.43 -6.05 -49.98
C ASN A 285 -13.85 -5.11 -48.90
N LYS A 286 -13.96 -3.80 -49.22
CA LYS A 286 -13.85 -2.59 -48.37
C LYS A 286 -12.52 -1.87 -48.42
N ASP A 287 -12.61 -0.56 -48.68
CA ASP A 287 -11.55 0.46 -48.75
C ASP A 287 -10.83 0.69 -47.42
N VAL A 288 -10.25 -0.35 -46.83
CA VAL A 288 -9.55 -0.27 -45.55
C VAL A 288 -8.07 -0.60 -45.75
N PRO A 289 -7.15 0.30 -45.36
CA PRO A 289 -5.73 0.08 -45.58
C PRO A 289 -5.20 -1.12 -44.80
N PHE A 290 -4.30 -1.91 -45.42
CA PHE A 290 -3.69 -3.09 -44.81
C PHE A 290 -2.96 -2.77 -43.49
N GLY A 291 -2.34 -1.59 -43.40
CA GLY A 291 -1.68 -1.13 -42.16
C GLY A 291 -2.66 -0.93 -41.00
N PHE A 292 -3.90 -0.49 -41.26
CA PHE A 292 -4.93 -0.38 -40.23
C PHE A 292 -5.34 -1.77 -39.72
N LEU A 293 -5.56 -2.72 -40.64
CA LEU A 293 -5.88 -4.11 -40.30
C LEU A 293 -4.80 -4.75 -39.44
N MET A 294 -3.52 -4.63 -39.83
CA MET A 294 -2.40 -5.21 -39.08
C MET A 294 -2.21 -4.60 -37.69
N ARG A 295 -2.29 -3.27 -37.57
CA ARG A 295 -2.17 -2.60 -36.26
C ARG A 295 -3.28 -3.01 -35.30
N ASN A 296 -4.53 -3.05 -35.77
CA ASN A 296 -5.66 -3.45 -34.94
C ASN A 296 -5.64 -4.95 -34.63
N MET A 297 -5.16 -5.78 -35.56
CA MET A 297 -4.95 -7.20 -35.30
C MET A 297 -3.87 -7.42 -34.23
N ALA A 298 -2.75 -6.72 -34.31
CA ALA A 298 -1.69 -6.77 -33.31
C ALA A 298 -2.21 -6.36 -31.91
N LEU A 299 -3.00 -5.29 -31.84
CA LEU A 299 -3.67 -4.86 -30.60
C LEU A 299 -4.66 -5.91 -30.08
N ALA A 300 -5.43 -6.55 -30.97
CA ALA A 300 -6.35 -7.62 -30.57
C ALA A 300 -5.64 -8.88 -30.09
N ILE A 301 -4.42 -9.16 -30.57
CA ILE A 301 -3.59 -10.30 -30.15
C ILE A 301 -2.86 -10.02 -28.83
N ALA A 302 -2.63 -8.76 -28.47
CA ALA A 302 -1.86 -8.41 -27.27
C ALA A 302 -2.35 -9.11 -25.97
N PRO A 303 -3.65 -9.19 -25.65
CA PRO A 303 -4.13 -9.91 -24.47
C PRO A 303 -3.79 -11.42 -24.48
N LEU A 304 -3.88 -12.07 -25.65
CA LEU A 304 -3.47 -13.46 -25.81
C LEU A 304 -1.97 -13.61 -25.55
N ALA A 305 -1.14 -12.76 -26.16
CA ALA A 305 0.31 -12.80 -25.99
C ALA A 305 0.72 -12.61 -24.52
N VAL A 306 0.11 -11.63 -23.83
CA VAL A 306 0.36 -11.38 -22.40
C VAL A 306 -0.11 -12.56 -21.54
N THR A 307 -1.26 -13.16 -21.83
CA THR A 307 -1.78 -14.30 -21.07
C THR A 307 -0.89 -15.53 -21.24
N VAL A 308 -0.43 -15.81 -22.46
CA VAL A 308 0.50 -16.92 -22.75
C VAL A 308 1.83 -16.69 -22.03
N LEU A 309 2.36 -15.47 -22.06
CA LEU A 309 3.58 -15.12 -21.33
C LEU A 309 3.39 -15.31 -19.81
N LEU A 310 2.29 -14.80 -19.24
CA LEU A 310 1.99 -14.92 -17.82
C LEU A 310 1.88 -16.38 -17.38
N VAL A 311 1.09 -17.19 -18.09
CA VAL A 311 0.94 -18.63 -17.81
C VAL A 311 2.28 -19.34 -17.95
N GLY A 312 3.09 -18.99 -18.95
CA GLY A 312 4.44 -19.54 -19.13
C GLY A 312 5.39 -19.19 -17.97
N VAL A 313 5.37 -17.95 -17.49
CA VAL A 313 6.18 -17.51 -16.34
C VAL A 313 5.74 -18.22 -15.06
N VAL A 314 4.43 -18.32 -14.81
CA VAL A 314 3.91 -19.04 -13.63
C VAL A 314 4.20 -20.53 -13.71
N TYR A 315 4.11 -21.14 -14.90
CA TYR A 315 4.51 -22.52 -15.12
C TYR A 315 5.98 -22.71 -14.75
N GLN A 316 6.88 -21.87 -15.26
CA GLN A 316 8.29 -21.94 -14.90
C GLN A 316 8.53 -21.72 -13.41
N ALA A 317 7.84 -20.77 -12.78
CA ALA A 317 7.99 -20.48 -11.36
C ALA A 317 7.53 -21.65 -10.47
N THR A 318 6.50 -22.40 -10.89
CA THR A 318 5.91 -23.50 -10.10
C THR A 318 6.50 -24.88 -10.40
N THR A 319 7.24 -25.02 -11.51
CA THR A 319 7.86 -26.31 -11.93
C THR A 319 9.38 -26.34 -11.75
N ARG A 320 10.01 -25.21 -11.38
CA ARG A 320 11.43 -25.16 -11.03
C ARG A 320 11.66 -25.91 -9.71
N PRO A 321 12.63 -26.84 -9.65
CA PRO A 321 12.97 -27.53 -8.41
C PRO A 321 13.48 -26.52 -7.37
N ALA A 322 13.10 -26.71 -6.10
CA ALA A 322 13.58 -25.89 -5.01
C ALA A 322 15.10 -26.04 -4.90
N VAL A 323 15.84 -24.94 -5.00
CA VAL A 323 17.28 -24.94 -4.81
C VAL A 323 17.54 -25.09 -3.32
N VAL A 324 17.87 -26.32 -2.89
CA VAL A 324 18.40 -26.57 -1.56
C VAL A 324 19.82 -26.02 -1.53
N TYR A 325 20.02 -24.93 -0.80
CA TYR A 325 21.37 -24.47 -0.48
C TYR A 325 21.91 -25.40 0.62
N GLU A 326 22.81 -26.31 0.27
CA GLU A 326 23.68 -26.92 1.29
C GLU A 326 24.59 -25.82 1.82
N ILE A 327 24.28 -25.33 3.02
CA ILE A 327 25.14 -24.37 3.73
C ILE A 327 26.44 -25.13 4.05
N PRO A 328 27.62 -24.68 3.56
CA PRO A 328 28.89 -25.29 3.92
C PRO A 328 29.06 -25.29 5.44
N ALA A 329 29.58 -26.37 6.02
CA ALA A 329 29.72 -26.53 7.49
C ALA A 329 30.48 -25.37 8.17
N GLU A 330 31.27 -24.62 7.41
CA GLU A 330 32.00 -23.41 7.84
C GLU A 330 31.07 -22.23 8.18
N LEU A 331 29.88 -22.16 7.57
CA LEU A 331 28.83 -21.15 7.83
C LEU A 331 27.81 -21.59 8.90
N GLN A 332 27.89 -22.84 9.38
CA GLN A 332 27.03 -23.38 10.45
C GLN A 332 27.57 -23.12 11.87
N LEU A 333 28.74 -22.52 12.00
CA LEU A 333 29.31 -22.13 13.31
C LEU A 333 28.61 -20.87 13.85
N GLY A 334 27.44 -21.08 14.45
CA GLY A 334 26.71 -20.04 15.18
C GLY A 334 25.33 -20.42 15.70
N SER A 335 24.68 -21.46 15.16
CA SER A 335 23.39 -21.94 15.65
C SER A 335 23.55 -23.00 16.73
N GLY A 336 24.01 -22.59 17.92
CA GLY A 336 23.91 -23.42 19.11
C GLY A 336 22.44 -23.52 19.55
N GLY A 337 21.83 -24.68 19.28
CA GLY A 337 20.71 -25.30 20.01
C GLY A 337 19.59 -24.40 20.56
N PHE A 338 18.54 -24.19 19.77
CA PHE A 338 17.18 -24.15 20.30
C PHE A 338 16.49 -25.47 19.93
N ASP A 339 16.44 -26.38 20.89
CA ASP A 339 15.67 -27.63 20.81
C ASP A 339 14.21 -27.32 21.15
N SER A 340 13.38 -27.07 20.13
CA SER A 340 11.91 -27.15 20.28
C SER A 340 11.45 -28.49 19.74
N GLY A 341 11.30 -29.45 20.66
CA GLY A 341 10.91 -30.84 20.42
C GLY A 341 9.52 -31.06 19.82
N LEU A 342 9.33 -30.67 18.57
CA LEU A 342 8.21 -31.09 17.73
C LEU A 342 8.75 -31.55 16.37
N SER A 343 9.08 -32.83 16.29
CA SER A 343 9.28 -33.53 15.03
C SER A 343 7.91 -33.86 14.43
N GLU A 344 7.64 -33.38 13.22
CA GLU A 344 6.53 -33.87 12.39
C GLU A 344 6.74 -35.35 12.07
N PRO A 345 5.72 -36.22 12.18
CA PRO A 345 5.83 -37.59 11.72
C PRO A 345 5.84 -37.63 10.18
N PRO A 346 6.55 -38.58 9.54
CA PRO A 346 6.51 -38.73 8.10
C PRO A 346 5.10 -39.10 7.65
N ALA A 347 4.60 -38.42 6.61
CA ALA A 347 3.37 -38.80 5.93
C ALA A 347 3.61 -40.10 5.14
N ASP A 348 3.01 -41.19 5.61
CA ASP A 348 3.02 -42.49 4.93
C ASP A 348 1.88 -42.54 3.91
N ASP A 349 2.24 -42.84 2.66
CA ASP A 349 1.36 -42.93 1.50
C ASP A 349 1.17 -44.41 1.16
N GLY A 350 -0.08 -44.87 1.07
CA GLY A 350 -0.43 -46.13 0.39
C GLY A 350 -0.68 -47.37 1.26
N LEU A 351 -1.95 -47.76 1.34
CA LEU A 351 -2.41 -49.09 1.74
C LEU A 351 -1.94 -50.15 0.73
N ALA A 352 -1.19 -51.16 1.18
CA ALA A 352 -0.98 -52.42 0.47
C ALA A 352 -1.02 -53.60 1.47
N GLU A 353 -1.72 -54.67 1.08
CA GLU A 353 -1.99 -55.89 1.86
C GLU A 353 -0.72 -56.67 2.26
N PRO A 354 -0.73 -57.42 3.37
CA PRO A 354 0.45 -58.17 3.80
C PRO A 354 0.55 -59.51 3.04
N PRO A 355 1.74 -59.94 2.59
CA PRO A 355 1.94 -61.34 2.28
C PRO A 355 2.26 -62.14 3.55
N SER A 356 1.81 -63.38 3.49
CA SER A 356 1.72 -64.41 4.52
C SER A 356 3.06 -64.99 5.01
N ASN A 357 3.10 -65.28 6.32
CA ASN A 357 3.77 -66.38 7.02
C ASN A 357 4.76 -67.27 6.24
N GLU A 358 6.02 -67.30 6.70
CA GLU A 358 6.75 -68.55 6.98
C GLU A 358 7.60 -68.39 8.27
N LEU A 359 7.61 -69.44 9.09
CA LEU A 359 8.16 -69.56 10.44
C LEU A 359 9.63 -70.00 10.46
N ALA A 360 10.42 -69.56 11.47
CA ALA A 360 11.15 -70.40 12.46
C ALA A 360 12.48 -69.80 12.99
N GLU A 361 12.43 -69.46 14.29
CA GLU A 361 13.33 -69.46 15.46
C GLU A 361 14.88 -69.81 15.48
N PRO A 362 15.61 -69.42 16.58
CA PRO A 362 17.04 -69.01 16.70
C PRO A 362 17.94 -70.16 17.28
N PRO A 363 19.08 -70.02 18.04
CA PRO A 363 19.90 -68.88 18.57
C PRO A 363 21.46 -69.09 18.54
N ALA A 364 22.27 -68.17 19.13
CA ALA A 364 23.35 -68.50 20.09
C ALA A 364 24.23 -67.29 20.56
N ASN A 365 24.16 -67.01 21.87
CA ASN A 365 25.21 -66.72 22.89
C ASN A 365 26.71 -66.78 22.45
N ASP A 366 27.71 -66.04 22.96
CA ASP A 366 28.05 -65.57 24.33
C ASP A 366 29.22 -64.51 24.29
N PRO A 367 29.69 -63.91 25.42
CA PRO A 367 30.40 -62.61 25.54
C PRO A 367 31.90 -62.72 25.96
N PRO A 368 32.50 -61.85 26.82
CA PRO A 368 33.24 -60.60 26.53
C PRO A 368 34.74 -60.60 26.97
N ALA A 369 35.55 -59.62 26.54
CA ALA A 369 36.86 -59.26 27.16
C ALA A 369 37.23 -57.80 26.79
N ALA A 370 37.31 -56.83 27.71
CA ALA A 370 38.30 -56.58 28.77
C ALA A 370 39.58 -55.85 28.29
N GLY A 371 39.72 -54.57 28.71
CA GLY A 371 40.98 -53.97 29.18
C GLY A 371 41.79 -53.11 28.21
N GLY A 372 42.05 -51.85 28.61
CA GLY A 372 43.17 -51.03 28.09
C GLY A 372 42.98 -49.52 28.25
N LEU A 373 43.69 -48.91 29.22
CA LEU A 373 43.65 -47.50 29.64
C LEU A 373 44.72 -46.62 28.96
N ALA A 374 44.48 -45.28 29.02
CA ALA A 374 45.43 -44.13 29.03
C ALA A 374 46.13 -43.75 27.71
N GLU A 375 46.50 -42.50 27.38
CA GLU A 375 46.45 -41.13 27.96
C GLU A 375 46.70 -40.13 26.78
N PRO A 376 46.41 -38.82 26.89
CA PRO A 376 46.54 -37.87 25.78
C PRO A 376 47.90 -37.15 25.77
N PRO A 377 48.45 -36.83 24.59
CA PRO A 377 49.29 -35.64 24.44
C PRO A 377 48.84 -34.81 23.23
N GLY A 378 48.76 -33.48 23.31
CA GLY A 378 49.90 -32.60 23.53
C GLY A 378 50.37 -32.06 22.17
N THR A 379 50.11 -30.77 21.94
CA THR A 379 50.33 -30.00 20.71
C THR A 379 51.76 -30.12 20.14
N PRO A 380 51.90 -30.12 18.81
CA PRO A 380 52.99 -29.34 18.22
C PRO A 380 52.61 -28.51 16.99
N ALA A 381 53.11 -27.27 17.04
CA ALA A 381 53.70 -26.46 15.97
C ALA A 381 52.89 -26.06 14.71
N ALA A 382 52.81 -24.75 14.53
CA ALA A 382 52.45 -24.07 13.30
C ALA A 382 53.31 -24.52 12.10
N THR A 383 52.65 -24.77 10.97
CA THR A 383 53.26 -25.00 9.65
C THR A 383 52.74 -23.92 8.69
N PRO A 384 53.57 -23.41 7.75
CA PRO A 384 53.37 -22.10 7.12
C PRO A 384 52.22 -22.07 6.11
N ALA A 385 51.70 -20.86 5.88
CA ALA A 385 50.72 -20.53 4.86
C ALA A 385 51.07 -21.14 3.49
N ALA A 386 50.17 -22.00 2.99
CA ALA A 386 50.09 -22.31 1.57
C ALA A 386 49.32 -21.18 0.87
N ALA A 387 49.93 -20.62 -0.17
CA ALA A 387 49.30 -19.70 -1.11
C ALA A 387 48.15 -20.40 -1.86
N PRO A 388 47.16 -19.65 -2.39
CA PRO A 388 45.84 -20.20 -2.72
C PRO A 388 45.93 -21.21 -3.86
N GLU A 389 45.54 -22.45 -3.60
CA GLU A 389 45.17 -23.36 -4.66
C GLU A 389 43.90 -22.82 -5.32
N THR A 390 44.11 -22.22 -6.49
CA THR A 390 43.06 -21.97 -7.48
C THR A 390 42.67 -23.30 -8.10
N THR A 391 42.03 -24.16 -7.33
CA THR A 391 41.10 -25.11 -7.92
C THR A 391 39.86 -24.30 -8.24
N ALA A 392 39.81 -23.84 -9.50
CA ALA A 392 38.56 -23.56 -10.16
C ALA A 392 37.72 -24.83 -10.01
N ALA A 393 36.87 -24.87 -8.99
CA ALA A 393 35.76 -25.80 -8.93
C ALA A 393 34.94 -25.47 -10.17
N ALA A 394 35.19 -26.22 -11.23
CA ALA A 394 34.30 -26.31 -12.35
C ALA A 394 32.94 -26.58 -11.71
N GLN A 395 32.02 -25.63 -11.86
CA GLN A 395 30.62 -25.85 -11.60
C GLN A 395 30.25 -27.07 -12.44
N ALA A 396 30.25 -28.25 -11.82
CA ALA A 396 29.54 -29.38 -12.35
C ALA A 396 28.11 -28.87 -12.55
N PRO A 397 27.53 -29.03 -13.76
CA PRO A 397 26.17 -28.58 -13.99
C PRO A 397 25.32 -29.22 -12.90
N ALA A 398 24.64 -28.38 -12.12
CA ALA A 398 23.66 -28.82 -11.14
C ALA A 398 22.87 -29.96 -11.78
N SER A 399 22.88 -31.13 -11.15
CA SER A 399 22.07 -32.26 -11.58
C SER A 399 20.70 -31.72 -11.94
N ALA A 400 20.30 -31.86 -13.20
CA ALA A 400 19.03 -31.37 -13.70
C ALA A 400 17.93 -32.06 -12.91
N GLY A 401 17.49 -31.43 -11.81
CA GLY A 401 16.37 -31.91 -11.03
C GLY A 401 15.18 -32.02 -11.96
N GLU A 402 14.59 -33.22 -12.01
CA GLU A 402 13.40 -33.50 -12.79
C GLU A 402 12.34 -32.44 -12.46
N SER A 403 11.76 -31.81 -13.49
CA SER A 403 10.77 -30.75 -13.29
C SER A 403 9.62 -31.28 -12.45
N ILE A 404 9.29 -30.60 -11.36
CA ILE A 404 8.17 -30.99 -10.51
C ILE A 404 6.88 -30.83 -11.33
N ALA A 405 5.98 -31.81 -11.23
CA ALA A 405 4.68 -31.74 -11.90
C ALA A 405 3.92 -30.48 -11.47
N ALA A 406 3.34 -29.75 -12.44
CA ALA A 406 2.67 -28.49 -12.15
C ALA A 406 1.52 -28.71 -11.14
N PRO A 407 1.48 -27.96 -10.04
CA PRO A 407 0.49 -28.16 -8.98
C PRO A 407 -0.93 -27.90 -9.48
N GLN A 408 -1.95 -28.49 -8.85
CA GLN A 408 -3.36 -28.31 -9.25
C GLN A 408 -3.78 -26.82 -9.34
N GLY A 409 -3.23 -25.98 -8.46
CA GLY A 409 -3.45 -24.53 -8.49
C GLY A 409 -3.01 -23.86 -9.79
N PHE A 410 -1.95 -24.33 -10.44
CA PHE A 410 -1.52 -23.84 -11.75
C PHE A 410 -2.56 -24.12 -12.83
N TRP A 411 -3.12 -25.33 -12.88
CA TRP A 411 -4.13 -25.71 -13.87
C TRP A 411 -5.43 -24.92 -13.69
N ILE A 412 -5.83 -24.68 -12.44
CA ILE A 412 -6.98 -23.82 -12.12
C ILE A 412 -6.71 -22.39 -12.61
N PHE A 413 -5.54 -21.84 -12.31
CA PHE A 413 -5.14 -20.51 -12.79
C PHE A 413 -5.14 -20.42 -14.32
N ALA A 414 -4.53 -21.39 -15.01
CA ALA A 414 -4.49 -21.45 -16.46
C ALA A 414 -5.90 -21.56 -17.08
N ALA A 415 -6.78 -22.36 -16.48
CA ALA A 415 -8.18 -22.49 -16.91
C ALA A 415 -8.96 -21.18 -16.73
N ILE A 416 -8.77 -20.47 -15.61
CA ILE A 416 -9.37 -19.14 -15.37
C ILE A 416 -8.88 -18.13 -16.41
N CYS A 417 -7.56 -18.08 -16.65
CA CYS A 417 -6.96 -17.22 -17.67
C CYS A 417 -7.54 -17.52 -19.07
N ALA A 418 -7.64 -18.80 -19.44
CA ALA A 418 -8.25 -19.21 -20.70
C ALA A 418 -9.72 -18.81 -20.80
N ALA A 419 -10.51 -19.00 -19.73
CA ALA A 419 -11.92 -18.61 -19.69
C ALA A 419 -12.11 -17.08 -19.85
N ILE A 420 -11.29 -16.27 -19.16
CA ILE A 420 -11.28 -14.82 -19.28
C ILE A 420 -10.94 -14.41 -20.72
N LEU A 421 -9.95 -15.07 -21.33
CA LEU A 421 -9.51 -14.77 -22.69
C LEU A 421 -10.60 -15.11 -23.73
N VAL A 422 -11.26 -16.26 -23.58
CA VAL A 422 -12.40 -16.65 -24.42
C VAL A 422 -13.54 -15.64 -24.27
N ALA A 423 -13.88 -15.27 -23.03
CA ALA A 423 -14.91 -14.27 -22.75
C ALA A 423 -14.56 -12.91 -23.38
N PHE A 424 -13.30 -12.48 -23.28
CA PHE A 424 -12.80 -11.25 -23.90
C PHE A 424 -13.02 -11.25 -25.42
N TYR A 425 -12.55 -12.29 -26.12
CA TYR A 425 -12.69 -12.38 -27.58
C TYR A 425 -14.14 -12.56 -28.04
N ALA A 426 -14.96 -13.30 -27.28
CA ALA A 426 -16.39 -13.42 -27.53
C ALA A 426 -17.12 -12.07 -27.42
N MET A 427 -16.63 -11.21 -26.53
CA MET A 427 -17.18 -9.89 -26.24
C MET A 427 -16.63 -8.77 -27.14
N LEU A 428 -15.56 -8.98 -27.91
CA LEU A 428 -14.83 -7.95 -28.65
C LEU A 428 -15.57 -7.49 -29.92
N THR A 429 -16.54 -6.59 -29.74
CA THR A 429 -17.21 -5.85 -30.83
C THR A 429 -16.35 -4.68 -31.31
N TRP A 430 -16.69 -4.08 -32.46
CA TRP A 430 -15.99 -2.90 -32.98
C TRP A 430 -15.93 -1.73 -31.98
N ALA A 431 -17.05 -1.44 -31.30
CA ALA A 431 -17.09 -0.40 -30.27
C ALA A 431 -16.16 -0.72 -29.08
N ARG A 432 -16.10 -1.98 -28.65
CA ARG A 432 -15.21 -2.42 -27.57
C ARG A 432 -13.75 -2.44 -28.00
N MET A 433 -13.46 -2.67 -29.27
CA MET A 433 -12.12 -2.54 -29.81
C MET A 433 -11.63 -1.08 -29.74
N GLU A 434 -12.46 -0.10 -30.06
CA GLU A 434 -12.08 1.32 -29.89
C GLU A 434 -11.88 1.70 -28.42
N ILE A 435 -12.74 1.24 -27.52
CA ILE A 435 -12.52 1.41 -26.07
C ILE A 435 -11.20 0.77 -25.64
N PHE A 436 -10.92 -0.45 -26.11
CA PHE A 436 -9.69 -1.16 -25.80
C PHE A 436 -8.46 -0.40 -26.29
N LYS A 437 -8.50 0.20 -27.48
CA LYS A 437 -7.44 1.09 -27.97
C LYS A 437 -7.26 2.31 -27.07
N MET A 438 -8.34 2.93 -26.62
CA MET A 438 -8.26 4.06 -25.69
C MET A 438 -7.61 3.64 -24.37
N LEU A 439 -8.00 2.50 -23.80
CA LEU A 439 -7.39 1.95 -22.58
C LEU A 439 -5.92 1.58 -22.78
N MET A 440 -5.56 0.97 -23.91
CA MET A 440 -4.16 0.69 -24.26
C MET A 440 -3.33 1.97 -24.37
N ALA A 441 -3.95 3.08 -24.78
CA ALA A 441 -3.29 4.37 -24.93
C ALA A 441 -3.30 5.26 -23.66
N SER A 442 -4.03 4.91 -22.59
CA SER A 442 -4.14 5.73 -21.36
C SER A 442 -3.83 4.93 -20.09
N PHE A 443 -4.42 3.75 -19.95
CA PHE A 443 -4.32 2.90 -18.78
C PHE A 443 -3.05 2.05 -18.80
N PHE A 444 -2.79 1.36 -19.91
CA PHE A 444 -1.73 0.35 -19.96
C PHE A 444 -0.31 0.90 -19.69
N PRO A 445 0.09 2.08 -20.21
CA PRO A 445 1.42 2.63 -19.92
C PRO A 445 1.60 2.94 -18.42
N LEU A 446 0.55 3.44 -17.78
CA LEU A 446 0.54 3.68 -16.33
C LEU A 446 0.57 2.35 -15.55
N ALA A 447 -0.24 1.38 -15.94
CA ALA A 447 -0.30 0.07 -15.31
C ALA A 447 1.03 -0.69 -15.43
N VAL A 448 1.71 -0.63 -16.58
CA VAL A 448 3.04 -1.22 -16.78
C VAL A 448 4.07 -0.55 -15.89
N MET A 449 4.05 0.78 -15.77
CA MET A 449 4.95 1.49 -14.87
C MET A 449 4.72 1.08 -13.41
N ILE A 450 3.45 1.05 -12.96
CA ILE A 450 3.09 0.62 -11.60
C ILE A 450 3.50 -0.84 -11.38
N ALA A 451 3.24 -1.73 -12.34
CA ALA A 451 3.62 -3.13 -12.25
C ALA A 451 5.14 -3.31 -12.24
N ALA A 452 5.90 -2.48 -12.94
CA ALA A 452 7.36 -2.49 -12.90
C ALA A 452 7.89 -2.06 -11.52
N VAL A 453 7.32 -0.99 -10.95
CA VAL A 453 7.66 -0.48 -9.60
C VAL A 453 7.27 -1.49 -8.51
N LEU A 454 6.01 -1.90 -8.48
CA LEU A 454 5.52 -2.84 -7.47
C LEU A 454 6.10 -4.23 -7.68
N GLY A 455 6.34 -4.65 -8.92
CA GLY A 455 6.96 -5.93 -9.24
C GLY A 455 8.42 -5.99 -8.82
N SER A 456 9.22 -4.94 -9.07
CA SER A 456 10.62 -4.92 -8.62
C SER A 456 10.72 -4.96 -7.09
N ILE A 457 9.77 -4.33 -6.39
CA ILE A 457 9.64 -4.41 -4.93
C ILE A 457 9.19 -5.82 -4.48
N ALA A 458 8.12 -6.35 -5.09
CA ALA A 458 7.51 -7.62 -4.73
C ALA A 458 8.47 -8.80 -4.89
N PHE A 459 9.28 -8.79 -5.94
CA PHE A 459 10.27 -9.84 -6.22
C PHE A 459 11.64 -9.58 -5.59
N GLY A 460 11.78 -8.55 -4.75
CA GLY A 460 13.05 -8.23 -4.08
C GLY A 460 14.18 -7.82 -5.03
N LEU A 461 13.84 -7.41 -6.26
CA LEU A 461 14.81 -6.96 -7.27
C LEU A 461 15.32 -5.54 -7.00
N ALA A 462 14.55 -4.75 -6.25
CA ALA A 462 14.87 -3.37 -5.93
C ALA A 462 14.38 -3.03 -4.52
N THR A 463 15.16 -2.22 -3.81
CA THR A 463 14.75 -1.54 -2.58
C THR A 463 13.65 -0.51 -2.87
N PRO A 464 12.88 -0.04 -1.86
CA PRO A 464 11.87 1.00 -2.05
C PRO A 464 12.40 2.27 -2.75
N SER A 465 13.63 2.67 -2.46
CA SER A 465 14.26 3.87 -3.03
C SER A 465 14.63 3.65 -4.50
N GLU A 466 15.19 2.49 -4.85
CA GLU A 466 15.48 2.10 -6.24
C GLU A 466 14.19 1.97 -7.07
N ALA A 467 13.16 1.35 -6.49
CA ALA A 467 11.85 1.25 -7.13
C ALA A 467 11.19 2.63 -7.31
N ALA A 468 11.35 3.54 -6.34
CA ALA A 468 10.91 4.92 -6.48
C ALA A 468 11.67 5.66 -7.59
N ALA A 469 12.98 5.42 -7.74
CA ALA A 469 13.77 5.98 -8.83
C ALA A 469 13.30 5.46 -10.19
N MET A 470 13.01 4.16 -10.30
CA MET A 470 12.39 3.55 -11.48
C MET A 470 11.02 4.16 -11.78
N GLY A 471 10.22 4.41 -10.75
CA GLY A 471 8.92 5.09 -10.86
C GLY A 471 9.06 6.53 -11.38
N ALA A 472 9.95 7.33 -10.80
CA ALA A 472 10.25 8.69 -11.23
C ALA A 472 10.73 8.73 -12.70
N MET A 473 11.63 7.81 -13.07
CA MET A 473 12.10 7.66 -14.45
C MET A 473 10.96 7.25 -15.38
N GLY A 474 10.13 6.28 -14.98
CA GLY A 474 8.95 5.85 -15.72
C GLY A 474 7.96 6.98 -15.94
N GLY A 475 7.69 7.80 -14.92
CA GLY A 475 6.85 9.00 -15.01
C GLY A 475 7.40 10.03 -15.99
N ALA A 476 8.72 10.25 -15.99
CA ALA A 476 9.38 11.14 -16.94
C ALA A 476 9.32 10.61 -18.38
N LEU A 477 9.56 9.31 -18.58
CA LEU A 477 9.45 8.65 -19.88
C LEU A 477 8.02 8.68 -20.41
N LEU A 478 7.01 8.47 -19.55
CA LEU A 478 5.62 8.62 -19.92
C LEU A 478 5.33 10.08 -20.33
N ALA A 479 5.69 11.05 -19.51
CA ALA A 479 5.49 12.47 -19.85
C ALA A 479 6.16 12.83 -21.19
N LEU A 480 7.33 12.27 -21.49
CA LEU A 480 8.02 12.43 -22.76
C LEU A 480 7.26 11.75 -23.92
N ALA A 481 6.82 10.51 -23.75
CA ALA A 481 6.08 9.75 -24.76
C ALA A 481 4.76 10.44 -25.15
N TYR A 482 4.07 11.05 -24.18
CA TYR A 482 2.86 11.85 -24.43
C TYR A 482 3.15 13.27 -24.92
N ARG A 483 4.42 13.64 -25.13
CA ARG A 483 4.86 14.98 -25.56
C ARG A 483 4.37 16.09 -24.63
N ARG A 484 4.32 15.79 -23.33
CA ARG A 484 3.91 16.73 -22.26
C ARG A 484 5.10 17.19 -21.40
N LEU A 485 6.24 16.52 -21.50
CA LEU A 485 7.45 16.91 -20.78
C LEU A 485 8.03 18.19 -21.41
N ASN A 486 7.96 19.28 -20.65
CA ASN A 486 8.57 20.56 -20.97
C ASN A 486 9.23 21.16 -19.73
N LEU A 487 10.13 22.13 -19.91
CA LEU A 487 10.87 22.73 -18.80
C LEU A 487 9.97 23.36 -17.73
N PRO A 488 8.85 24.04 -18.07
CA PRO A 488 7.89 24.51 -17.07
C PRO A 488 7.30 23.39 -16.21
N VAL A 489 6.79 22.31 -16.82
CA VAL A 489 6.22 21.16 -16.11
C VAL A 489 7.27 20.50 -15.23
N LEU A 490 8.50 20.35 -15.73
CA LEU A 490 9.60 19.79 -14.96
C LEU A 490 9.94 20.66 -13.75
N ARG A 491 10.15 21.97 -13.95
CA ARG A 491 10.48 22.92 -12.87
C ARG A 491 9.38 22.97 -11.81
N GLU A 492 8.13 23.01 -12.22
CA GLU A 492 6.98 23.00 -11.33
C GLU A 492 6.88 21.68 -10.55
N SER A 493 7.06 20.55 -11.23
CA SER A 493 7.03 19.21 -10.59
C SER A 493 8.16 19.07 -9.57
N VAL A 494 9.38 19.52 -9.89
CA VAL A 494 10.52 19.52 -8.94
C VAL A 494 10.23 20.43 -7.75
N PHE A 495 9.71 21.64 -7.97
CA PHE A 495 9.40 22.56 -6.87
C PHE A 495 8.31 22.02 -5.95
N LEU A 496 7.22 21.49 -6.50
CA LEU A 496 6.14 20.88 -5.73
C LEU A 496 6.61 19.64 -4.96
N THR A 497 7.47 18.84 -5.57
CA THR A 497 8.12 17.70 -4.91
C THR A 497 8.97 18.16 -3.73
N ALA A 498 9.86 19.13 -3.95
CA ALA A 498 10.73 19.65 -2.90
C ALA A 498 9.92 20.25 -1.75
N LYS A 499 8.86 21.01 -2.05
CA LYS A 499 7.97 21.59 -1.04
C LYS A 499 7.26 20.51 -0.21
N THR A 500 6.68 19.51 -0.86
CA THR A 500 5.94 18.43 -0.18
C THR A 500 6.88 17.56 0.65
N SER A 501 8.05 17.23 0.09
CA SER A 501 9.05 16.39 0.75
C SER A 501 9.70 17.12 1.92
N ALA A 502 9.98 18.43 1.79
CA ALA A 502 10.51 19.23 2.90
C ALA A 502 9.54 19.25 4.09
N MET A 503 8.23 19.41 3.83
CA MET A 503 7.22 19.35 4.89
C MET A 503 7.29 18.01 5.64
N VAL A 504 7.32 16.89 4.90
CA VAL A 504 7.42 15.55 5.52
C VAL A 504 8.74 15.39 6.28
N CYS A 505 9.89 15.71 5.68
CA CYS A 505 11.19 15.58 6.32
C CYS A 505 11.29 16.37 7.64
N TRP A 506 10.80 17.61 7.68
CA TRP A 506 10.79 18.42 8.90
C TRP A 506 9.88 17.85 9.99
N LEU A 507 8.76 17.20 9.62
CA LEU A 507 7.91 16.49 10.58
C LEU A 507 8.64 15.33 11.24
N PHE A 508 9.39 14.55 10.46
CA PHE A 508 10.19 13.44 10.99
C PHE A 508 11.30 13.92 11.91
N VAL A 509 12.01 14.98 11.54
CA VAL A 509 13.06 15.54 12.39
C VAL A 509 12.46 16.00 13.71
N GLY A 510 11.41 16.84 13.65
CA GLY A 510 10.73 17.33 14.85
C GLY A 510 10.25 16.18 15.74
N SER A 511 9.69 15.13 15.14
CA SER A 511 9.21 14.00 15.91
C SER A 511 10.29 13.12 16.49
N SER A 512 11.38 12.87 15.77
CA SER A 512 12.50 12.09 16.32
C SER A 512 13.05 12.75 17.59
N ILE A 513 13.08 14.09 17.62
CA ILE A 513 13.47 14.90 18.78
C ILE A 513 12.39 14.81 19.87
N PHE A 514 11.11 14.99 19.51
CA PHE A 514 9.99 14.87 20.45
C PHE A 514 9.89 13.49 21.11
N SER A 515 9.96 12.41 20.33
CA SER A 515 9.91 11.03 20.78
C SER A 515 11.09 10.71 21.70
N ALA A 516 12.29 11.20 21.36
CA ALA A 516 13.44 11.10 22.25
C ALA A 516 13.23 11.86 23.57
N ALA A 517 12.69 13.09 23.53
CA ALA A 517 12.36 13.86 24.73
C ALA A 517 11.32 13.14 25.60
N PHE A 518 10.28 12.59 24.98
CA PHE A 518 9.21 11.84 25.64
C PHE A 518 9.74 10.59 26.33
N ALA A 519 10.61 9.84 25.65
CA ALA A 519 11.28 8.66 26.20
C ALA A 519 12.22 9.04 27.35
N LEU A 520 13.01 10.12 27.22
CA LEU A 520 13.91 10.61 28.27
C LEU A 520 13.16 11.03 29.54
N LEU A 521 11.99 11.63 29.39
CA LEU A 521 11.13 11.99 30.51
C LEU A 521 10.50 10.76 31.18
N GLY A 522 10.44 9.62 30.50
CA GLY A 522 9.77 8.41 30.96
C GLY A 522 8.26 8.43 30.72
N GLY A 523 7.78 9.28 29.82
CA GLY A 523 6.34 9.38 29.50
C GLY A 523 5.78 8.09 28.90
N GLN A 524 6.60 7.36 28.13
CA GLN A 524 6.22 6.09 27.53
C GLN A 524 5.88 5.03 28.57
N ARG A 525 6.66 4.95 29.65
CA ARG A 525 6.46 3.96 30.72
C ARG A 525 5.13 4.18 31.46
N ILE A 526 4.73 5.43 31.69
CA ILE A 526 3.45 5.72 32.34
C ILE A 526 2.27 5.24 31.50
N ILE A 527 2.32 5.49 30.18
CA ILE A 527 1.26 5.02 29.27
C ILE A 527 1.24 3.49 29.26
N GLU A 528 2.40 2.84 29.21
CA GLU A 528 2.51 1.39 29.24
C GLU A 528 1.94 0.78 30.52
N GLU A 529 2.38 1.24 31.69
CA GLU A 529 1.87 0.77 32.99
C GLU A 529 0.34 0.98 33.10
N TRP A 530 -0.17 2.12 32.63
CA TRP A 530 -1.61 2.39 32.62
C TRP A 530 -2.36 1.41 31.71
N VAL A 531 -1.92 1.19 30.46
CA VAL A 531 -2.58 0.25 29.55
C VAL A 531 -2.55 -1.17 30.10
N LEU A 532 -1.42 -1.60 30.69
CA LEU A 532 -1.29 -2.94 31.28
C LEU A 532 -2.16 -3.10 32.53
N SER A 533 -2.35 -2.03 33.31
CA SER A 533 -3.24 -2.05 34.49
C SER A 533 -4.71 -2.33 34.16
N LEU A 534 -5.13 -2.08 32.91
CA LEU A 534 -6.50 -2.35 32.45
C LEU A 534 -6.78 -3.84 32.23
N GLY A 535 -5.75 -4.71 32.23
CA GLY A 535 -5.92 -6.15 32.07
C GLY A 535 -6.59 -6.56 30.75
N LEU A 536 -6.32 -5.81 29.67
CA LEU A 536 -6.98 -5.99 28.38
C LEU A 536 -6.56 -7.32 27.71
N SER A 537 -7.48 -7.90 26.96
CA SER A 537 -7.14 -8.91 25.95
C SER A 537 -6.54 -8.28 24.68
N GLN A 538 -5.88 -9.08 23.85
CA GLN A 538 -5.34 -8.65 22.55
C GLN A 538 -6.38 -7.92 21.68
N LEU A 539 -7.60 -8.47 21.58
CA LEU A 539 -8.67 -7.85 20.80
C LEU A 539 -9.15 -6.53 21.41
N GLN A 540 -9.30 -6.47 22.74
CA GLN A 540 -9.71 -5.24 23.42
C GLN A 540 -8.68 -4.13 23.26
N PHE A 541 -7.39 -4.46 23.35
CA PHE A 541 -6.31 -3.50 23.08
C PHE A 541 -6.33 -3.01 21.63
N LEU A 542 -6.49 -3.91 20.65
CA LEU A 542 -6.60 -3.53 19.24
C LEU A 542 -7.77 -2.58 18.99
N LEU A 543 -8.95 -2.91 19.50
CA LEU A 543 -10.14 -2.06 19.36
C LEU A 543 -9.94 -0.70 20.04
N LEU A 544 -9.39 -0.69 21.25
CA LEU A 544 -9.08 0.54 21.97
C LEU A 544 -8.10 1.42 21.18
N ALA A 545 -7.00 0.84 20.69
CA ALA A 545 -6.01 1.54 19.88
C ALA A 545 -6.64 2.12 18.60
N GLN A 546 -7.47 1.34 17.89
CA GLN A 546 -8.15 1.85 16.70
C GLN A 546 -9.14 2.98 17.02
N VAL A 547 -9.90 2.90 18.11
CA VAL A 547 -10.80 3.99 18.52
C VAL A 547 -10.01 5.26 18.85
N ILE A 548 -8.90 5.13 19.58
CA ILE A 548 -8.03 6.27 19.90
C ILE A 548 -7.48 6.89 18.61
N ILE A 549 -6.93 6.08 17.70
CA ILE A 549 -6.38 6.54 16.41
C ILE A 549 -7.45 7.21 15.56
N PHE A 550 -8.66 6.66 15.53
CA PHE A 550 -9.79 7.25 14.80
C PHE A 550 -10.14 8.64 15.35
N LEU A 551 -10.25 8.79 16.67
CA LEU A 551 -10.56 10.07 17.32
C LEU A 551 -9.45 11.10 17.14
N LEU A 552 -8.18 10.67 17.20
CA LEU A 552 -7.03 11.53 16.92
C LEU A 552 -6.99 11.99 15.46
N GLY A 553 -7.52 11.18 14.54
CA GLY A 553 -7.68 11.51 13.11
C GLY A 553 -8.63 12.66 12.82
N TRP A 554 -9.37 13.17 13.82
CA TRP A 554 -10.17 14.38 13.65
C TRP A 554 -9.31 15.66 13.70
N PRO A 555 -8.56 15.94 14.79
CA PRO A 555 -7.72 17.15 14.85
C PRO A 555 -6.36 17.01 14.16
N LEU A 556 -5.84 15.79 14.00
CA LEU A 556 -4.49 15.55 13.48
C LEU A 556 -4.53 14.89 12.10
N GLU A 557 -3.56 15.19 11.23
CA GLU A 557 -3.40 14.40 10.00
C GLU A 557 -2.72 13.05 10.30
N TRP A 558 -2.82 12.14 9.32
CA TRP A 558 -2.25 10.80 9.42
C TRP A 558 -0.73 10.83 9.65
N THR A 559 -0.04 11.85 9.12
CA THR A 559 1.39 12.06 9.33
C THR A 559 1.70 12.19 10.81
N GLU A 560 1.02 13.09 11.52
CA GLU A 560 1.23 13.38 12.95
C GLU A 560 0.86 12.18 13.81
N ILE A 561 -0.21 11.48 13.46
CA ILE A 561 -0.63 10.30 14.23
C ILE A 561 0.43 9.21 14.17
N ILE A 562 0.93 8.92 12.96
CA ILE A 562 1.98 7.91 12.79
C ILE A 562 3.23 8.33 13.56
N VAL A 563 3.62 9.58 13.36
CA VAL A 563 4.89 10.11 13.81
C VAL A 563 4.93 10.33 15.33
N ILE A 564 3.82 10.70 15.98
CA ILE A 564 3.75 10.97 17.44
C ILE A 564 3.32 9.73 18.21
N PHE A 565 2.28 9.02 17.74
CA PHE A 565 1.62 7.98 18.52
C PHE A 565 2.13 6.57 18.22
N MET A 566 2.69 6.28 17.03
CA MET A 566 3.17 4.92 16.76
C MET A 566 4.35 4.50 17.65
N PRO A 567 5.33 5.37 17.97
CA PRO A 567 6.36 5.03 18.94
C PRO A 567 5.81 4.67 20.32
N ILE A 568 4.60 5.12 20.66
CA ILE A 568 3.90 4.79 21.91
C ILE A 568 3.19 3.44 21.79
N PHE A 569 2.53 3.16 20.66
CA PHE A 569 1.80 1.90 20.46
C PHE A 569 2.71 0.70 20.16
N VAL A 570 3.77 0.87 19.37
CA VAL A 570 4.66 -0.22 18.91
C VAL A 570 5.21 -1.08 20.06
N PRO A 571 5.76 -0.49 21.15
CA PRO A 571 6.23 -1.27 22.30
C PRO A 571 5.14 -2.13 22.93
N LEU A 572 3.89 -1.64 22.96
CA LEU A 572 2.75 -2.36 23.52
C LEU A 572 2.32 -3.55 22.64
N LEU A 573 2.55 -3.48 21.32
CA LEU A 573 2.17 -4.57 20.41
C LEU A 573 2.85 -5.89 20.78
N ASN A 574 4.11 -5.83 21.20
CA ASN A 574 4.87 -7.01 21.64
C ASN A 574 4.23 -7.68 22.87
N THR A 575 3.77 -6.88 23.83
CA THR A 575 3.13 -7.38 25.05
C THR A 575 1.80 -8.07 24.77
N PHE A 576 1.07 -7.63 23.73
CA PHE A 576 -0.20 -8.23 23.30
C PHE A 576 -0.06 -9.28 22.19
N GLY A 577 1.16 -9.59 21.74
CA GLY A 577 1.40 -10.56 20.66
C GLY A 577 0.82 -10.15 19.30
N ILE A 578 0.86 -8.86 18.98
CA ILE A 578 0.31 -8.29 17.74
C ILE A 578 1.45 -8.02 16.76
N ASP A 579 1.31 -8.54 15.54
CA ASP A 579 2.21 -8.22 14.44
C ASP A 579 2.13 -6.71 14.07
N PRO A 580 3.25 -5.96 14.15
CA PRO A 580 3.29 -4.55 13.77
C PRO A 580 2.90 -4.27 12.31
N LEU A 581 3.09 -5.22 11.39
CA LEU A 581 2.63 -5.11 10.01
C LEU A 581 1.10 -5.14 9.95
N PHE A 582 0.47 -6.11 10.62
CA PHE A 582 -0.99 -6.20 10.67
C PHE A 582 -1.61 -4.97 11.33
N PHE A 583 -1.01 -4.50 12.42
CA PHE A 583 -1.40 -3.25 13.07
C PHE A 583 -1.31 -2.06 12.10
N GLY A 584 -0.24 -1.97 11.32
CA GLY A 584 -0.05 -0.93 10.31
C GLY A 584 -1.12 -0.92 9.23
N LEU A 585 -1.55 -2.11 8.76
CA LEU A 585 -2.64 -2.24 7.78
C LEU A 585 -3.97 -1.76 8.36
N LEU A 586 -4.26 -2.08 9.63
CA LEU A 586 -5.46 -1.59 10.33
C LEU A 586 -5.40 -0.07 10.50
N VAL A 587 -4.25 0.47 10.91
CA VAL A 587 -4.04 1.92 11.04
C VAL A 587 -4.25 2.63 9.71
N ALA A 588 -3.75 2.09 8.59
CA ALA A 588 -3.94 2.66 7.27
C ALA A 588 -5.44 2.77 6.88
N LEU A 589 -6.19 1.67 7.05
CA LEU A 589 -7.65 1.68 6.80
C LEU A 589 -8.40 2.63 7.75
N ASN A 590 -8.00 2.66 9.02
CA ASN A 590 -8.66 3.49 10.02
C ASN A 590 -8.40 4.99 9.79
N LEU A 591 -7.17 5.37 9.46
CA LEU A 591 -6.84 6.76 9.10
C LEU A 591 -7.58 7.20 7.83
N GLN A 592 -7.79 6.30 6.87
CA GLN A 592 -8.65 6.57 5.73
C GLN A 592 -10.10 6.83 6.14
N THR A 593 -10.59 6.14 7.18
CA THR A 593 -11.95 6.32 7.70
C THR A 593 -12.07 7.66 8.41
N ALA A 594 -11.08 8.02 9.23
CA ALA A 594 -11.01 9.30 9.90
C ALA A 594 -10.99 10.47 8.90
N PHE A 595 -10.25 10.32 7.80
CA PHE A 595 -10.18 11.34 6.73
C PHE A 595 -11.52 11.62 6.03
N LEU A 596 -12.44 10.64 6.04
CA LEU A 596 -13.81 10.81 5.52
C LEU A 596 -14.80 11.30 6.59
N SER A 597 -14.45 11.28 7.87
CA SER A 597 -15.39 11.47 8.98
C SER A 597 -15.71 12.95 9.28
N PRO A 598 -16.99 13.38 9.21
CA PRO A 598 -17.38 14.70 9.70
C PRO A 598 -17.11 14.83 11.21
N PRO A 599 -16.76 16.02 11.74
CA PRO A 599 -16.85 17.35 11.11
C PRO A 599 -15.56 17.83 10.40
N VAL A 600 -14.45 17.10 10.50
CA VAL A 600 -13.11 17.55 10.05
C VAL A 600 -12.63 16.79 8.80
N ALA A 601 -13.53 16.16 8.06
CA ALA A 601 -13.19 15.36 6.88
C ALA A 601 -12.44 16.18 5.80
N MET A 602 -11.10 16.06 5.76
CA MET A 602 -10.22 16.88 4.92
C MET A 602 -10.54 16.73 3.43
N SER A 603 -10.90 15.52 2.99
CA SER A 603 -11.33 15.28 1.61
C SER A 603 -12.57 16.08 1.22
N ALA A 604 -13.49 16.34 2.16
CA ALA A 604 -14.69 17.14 1.91
C ALA A 604 -14.32 18.60 1.61
N PHE A 605 -13.33 19.14 2.32
CA PHE A 605 -12.84 20.50 2.11
C PHE A 605 -12.10 20.65 0.78
N TYR A 606 -11.28 19.65 0.40
CA TYR A 606 -10.65 19.62 -0.92
C TYR A 606 -11.69 19.62 -2.05
N LEU A 607 -12.71 18.76 -1.94
CA LEU A 607 -13.78 18.74 -2.93
C LEU A 607 -14.56 20.06 -2.92
N LYS A 608 -14.88 20.60 -1.73
CA LYS A 608 -15.64 21.86 -1.61
C LYS A 608 -14.89 23.05 -2.25
N GLY A 609 -13.56 23.06 -2.17
CA GLY A 609 -12.72 24.10 -2.79
C GLY A 609 -12.86 24.20 -4.31
N VAL A 610 -13.25 23.11 -4.98
CA VAL A 610 -13.45 23.04 -6.44
C VAL A 610 -14.92 22.83 -6.84
N SER A 611 -15.81 22.64 -5.87
CA SER A 611 -17.23 22.36 -6.12
C SER A 611 -18.01 23.62 -6.51
N PRO A 612 -19.03 23.52 -7.37
CA PRO A 612 -19.94 24.62 -7.69
C PRO A 612 -20.56 25.29 -6.44
N PRO A 613 -20.95 26.58 -6.50
CA PRO A 613 -21.48 27.30 -5.33
C PRO A 613 -22.72 26.66 -4.70
N HIS A 614 -23.58 26.02 -5.50
CA HIS A 614 -24.81 25.37 -5.03
C HIS A 614 -24.58 24.07 -4.24
N VAL A 615 -23.39 23.46 -4.35
CA VAL A 615 -23.02 22.25 -3.59
C VAL A 615 -22.61 22.64 -2.18
N THR A 616 -23.39 22.26 -1.17
CA THR A 616 -23.09 22.60 0.23
C THR A 616 -22.17 21.57 0.87
N LEU A 617 -21.36 22.00 1.85
CA LEU A 617 -20.48 21.08 2.60
C LEU A 617 -21.27 19.98 3.32
N ASN A 618 -22.48 20.30 3.82
CA ASN A 618 -23.35 19.31 4.45
C ASN A 618 -23.82 18.23 3.46
N GLN A 619 -24.09 18.59 2.20
CA GLN A 619 -24.41 17.58 1.17
C GLN A 619 -23.21 16.68 0.86
N ILE A 620 -21.99 17.23 0.90
CA ILE A 620 -20.75 16.46 0.74
C ILE A 620 -20.60 15.47 1.90
N PHE A 621 -20.70 15.94 3.16
CA PHE A 621 -20.66 15.08 4.35
C PHE A 621 -21.69 13.95 4.31
N LEU A 622 -22.96 14.28 4.00
CA LEU A 622 -24.01 13.26 3.85
C LEU A 622 -23.72 12.27 2.71
N GLY A 623 -23.01 12.69 1.67
CA GLY A 623 -22.55 11.83 0.59
C GLY A 623 -21.46 10.84 1.01
N MET A 624 -20.65 11.20 2.00
CA MET A 624 -19.51 10.40 2.47
C MET A 624 -19.92 9.30 3.46
N MET A 625 -20.98 9.53 4.24
CA MET A 625 -21.43 8.59 5.29
C MET A 625 -21.59 7.13 4.83
N PRO A 626 -22.18 6.82 3.66
CA PRO A 626 -22.29 5.43 3.22
C PRO A 626 -20.92 4.80 2.90
N PHE A 627 -19.99 5.57 2.34
CA PHE A 627 -18.64 5.09 2.05
C PHE A 627 -17.84 4.86 3.34
N MET A 628 -18.02 5.69 4.36
CA MET A 628 -17.47 5.41 5.69
C MET A 628 -18.01 4.12 6.28
N GLY A 629 -19.32 3.86 6.14
CA GLY A 629 -19.91 2.59 6.57
C GLY A 629 -19.25 1.39 5.90
N ILE A 630 -18.93 1.50 4.61
CA ILE A 630 -18.17 0.47 3.89
C ILE A 630 -16.75 0.31 4.42
N GLN A 631 -16.07 1.40 4.81
CA GLN A 631 -14.74 1.30 5.44
C GLN A 631 -14.78 0.57 6.77
N VAL A 632 -15.79 0.82 7.61
CA VAL A 632 -15.97 0.09 8.86
C VAL A 632 -16.17 -1.40 8.59
N VAL A 633 -16.95 -1.75 7.55
CA VAL A 633 -17.09 -3.14 7.09
C VAL A 633 -15.76 -3.71 6.61
N ALA A 634 -14.95 -2.95 5.86
CA ALA A 634 -13.63 -3.38 5.41
C ALA A 634 -12.66 -3.64 6.57
N ILE A 635 -12.65 -2.77 7.58
CA ILE A 635 -11.87 -2.96 8.82
C ILE A 635 -12.33 -4.22 9.54
N PHE A 636 -13.65 -4.43 9.68
CA PHE A 636 -14.20 -5.63 10.27
C PHE A 636 -13.80 -6.90 9.50
N LEU A 637 -13.83 -6.87 8.16
CA LEU A 637 -13.37 -7.99 7.34
C LEU A 637 -11.89 -8.28 7.55
N LEU A 638 -11.04 -7.25 7.69
CA LEU A 638 -9.62 -7.44 7.94
C LEU A 638 -9.35 -8.03 9.33
N TYR A 639 -10.17 -7.70 10.34
CA TYR A 639 -10.10 -8.32 11.67
C TYR A 639 -10.47 -9.80 11.64
N VAL A 640 -11.55 -10.17 10.94
CA VAL A 640 -12.03 -11.56 10.89
C VAL A 640 -11.14 -12.40 9.96
N PHE A 641 -10.64 -11.81 8.89
CA PHE A 641 -9.84 -12.48 7.87
C PHE A 641 -8.49 -11.77 7.69
N PRO A 642 -7.55 -11.93 8.64
CA PRO A 642 -6.24 -11.27 8.57
C PRO A 642 -5.44 -11.68 7.34
N GLY A 643 -5.73 -12.85 6.76
CA GLY A 643 -5.17 -13.31 5.50
C GLY A 643 -5.39 -12.35 4.33
N ILE A 644 -6.41 -11.47 4.36
CA ILE A 644 -6.60 -10.45 3.33
C ILE A 644 -5.37 -9.54 3.24
N GLY A 645 -4.78 -9.17 4.38
CA GLY A 645 -3.56 -8.35 4.43
C GLY A 645 -2.28 -9.18 4.53
N MET A 646 -2.30 -10.29 5.28
CA MET A 646 -1.08 -11.02 5.63
C MET A 646 -0.68 -12.09 4.61
N TRP A 647 -1.58 -12.55 3.74
CA TRP A 647 -1.30 -13.65 2.82
C TRP A 647 -0.18 -13.34 1.84
N LEU A 648 -0.25 -12.19 1.14
CA LEU A 648 0.75 -11.85 0.13
C LEU A 648 2.14 -11.63 0.72
N PRO A 649 2.31 -10.88 1.83
CA PRO A 649 3.60 -10.78 2.51
C PRO A 649 4.17 -12.14 2.92
N THR A 650 3.34 -13.01 3.52
CA THR A 650 3.78 -14.33 4.03
C THR A 650 4.19 -15.29 2.91
N VAL A 651 3.63 -15.13 1.70
CA VAL A 651 3.99 -15.95 0.54
C VAL A 651 5.26 -15.44 -0.14
N LEU A 652 5.42 -14.12 -0.27
CA LEU A 652 6.55 -13.52 -0.99
C LEU A 652 7.85 -13.46 -0.15
N TYR A 653 7.74 -13.28 1.17
CA TYR A 653 8.88 -13.01 2.05
C TYR A 653 9.07 -14.10 3.11
N ARG A 654 9.11 -15.37 2.66
CA ARG A 654 9.41 -16.53 3.53
C ARG A 654 10.87 -16.60 3.94
#